data_AF-A0A6M0BI03-F1
#
_entry.id   AF-A0A6M0BI03-F1
#
_cell.length_a   1.000
_cell.length_b   1.000
_cell.length_c   1.000
_cell.angle_alpha   90.00
_cell.angle_beta   90.00
_cell.angle_gamma   90.00
#
_symmetry.space_group_name_H-M   'P 1'
#
loop_
_entity.id
_entity.type
_entity.pdbx_description
1 polymer ?
#
loop_
_entity_poly.entity_id
_entity_poly.type
_entity_poly.pdbx_seq_one_letter_code
_entity_poly.pdbx_strand_id
1 'polypeptide(L)'
;MYIRSPCMFREYLNKPKLTADSFVDINGYRFFRTGDLAAILPNGKLEIRGRCNYMVNLRGYNVSLAGIENTLLEHPEIKSCVVIIQGKEEAEKKLIAYFVPQKQSTEPQQIRELKLRLRHHLQDHLLAHMIPSVFVVIDKIPMTPMGKLDRRQLPSIDHSRPELAVPLVKSQSDTQKGIAQIWQEVLQLEEVGINDNFFDLGGNSLLLIRVHKNLSKILAIHLPVTTLFEHPTIATLAQYLEQEQVGKTAVKRYEKRNKSIQHGSDIAIVGMSCRFPGANNTDAFWNNLRDGVESISFFSDREIELEDPNWIEHPNYVKASPILPDIDLFDAEFFGYSDKEAELMDPQHRLFLECAWEALEIAGYNPGNYPGSVGVYGGSSPSTYLINNISHSLGSSQTSPLLTHCLFRGTKDVHTDLGNGGDYLPMRVSYKLNLKGPSVNVQTACSTSLVAVHLACQSLRSGESDLALAGGVSIFVPQKTGYLYQEGMMLSPDGHCRAFDAEGQGTLFGSGVGIVVLKRLEEAIADGDHVYATIKGSAINNDGAVKVSYTAPSIEGQIAAISEALAMANIDPRTVSYVETHGTGTPLGDPIEIAALTKAFRQSTNSQDNNFCAIGSVKTNIGHLDVTAGIAGLIKTVLALHNKAIPPSLHFKEPNPNIDFPNSPFYVNTALTPWEPKVTPLRAGVSSFGMGGTNAHVVLEEAPKQVERRSPLTPLNQGGNSEASHGFPLAKGGISEASHGFPLLNKGGNSEASHGFPLLNKLSIRQK
;
A
#
# COMPACT_ATOMS: atom_id res chain seq x y z
N MET A 1 24.92 -34.13 -36.80
CA MET A 1 25.62 -35.07 -37.69
C MET A 1 25.90 -36.36 -36.93
N TYR A 2 25.72 -37.52 -37.56
CA TYR A 2 25.98 -38.83 -36.96
C TYR A 2 26.98 -39.61 -37.81
N ILE A 3 28.00 -40.21 -37.20
CA ILE A 3 29.08 -40.91 -37.92
C ILE A 3 29.18 -42.35 -37.40
N ARG A 4 29.46 -43.29 -38.30
CA ARG A 4 29.74 -44.69 -37.96
C ARG A 4 31.13 -45.06 -38.48
N SER A 5 32.03 -45.48 -37.57
CA SER A 5 33.37 -45.95 -37.90
C SER A 5 33.78 -47.08 -36.95
N PRO A 6 34.49 -48.14 -37.41
CA PRO A 6 34.92 -49.26 -36.57
C PRO A 6 35.82 -48.85 -35.38
N CYS A 7 36.51 -47.71 -35.47
CA CYS A 7 37.54 -47.30 -34.50
C CYS A 7 36.98 -46.62 -33.23
N MET A 8 35.68 -46.30 -33.20
CA MET A 8 35.09 -45.36 -32.22
C MET A 8 34.63 -46.00 -30.90
N PHE A 9 34.87 -47.30 -30.67
CA PHE A 9 34.21 -48.06 -29.61
C PHE A 9 35.08 -48.35 -28.37
N ARG A 10 36.40 -48.11 -28.40
CA ARG A 10 37.31 -48.52 -27.30
C ARG A 10 37.15 -47.70 -26.01
N GLU A 11 36.88 -46.40 -26.08
CA GLU A 11 36.81 -45.52 -24.90
C GLU A 11 35.46 -45.59 -24.13
N TYR A 12 34.48 -46.26 -24.73
CA TYR A 12 33.09 -46.38 -24.26
C TYR A 12 32.77 -47.78 -23.72
N LEU A 13 33.75 -48.68 -23.71
CA LEU A 13 33.61 -50.03 -23.15
C LEU A 13 33.34 -49.97 -21.65
N ASN A 14 32.34 -50.70 -21.16
CA ASN A 14 31.90 -50.77 -19.76
C ASN A 14 31.43 -49.43 -19.13
N LYS A 15 31.04 -48.43 -19.93
CA LYS A 15 30.51 -47.14 -19.44
C LYS A 15 29.08 -46.89 -19.93
N PRO A 16 28.06 -47.60 -19.42
CA PRO A 16 26.71 -47.65 -20.02
C PRO A 16 26.02 -46.28 -20.13
N LYS A 17 26.15 -45.40 -19.12
CA LYS A 17 25.60 -44.02 -19.19
C LYS A 17 26.27 -43.19 -20.30
N LEU A 18 27.60 -43.14 -20.31
CA LEU A 18 28.37 -42.37 -21.30
C LEU A 18 28.11 -42.86 -22.74
N THR A 19 27.93 -44.17 -22.90
CA THR A 19 27.60 -44.80 -24.19
C THR A 19 26.19 -44.47 -24.64
N ALA A 20 25.20 -44.50 -23.74
CA ALA A 20 23.82 -44.11 -24.06
C ALA A 20 23.70 -42.63 -24.46
N ASP A 21 24.48 -41.76 -23.83
CA ASP A 21 24.45 -40.32 -24.12
C ASP A 21 25.13 -39.98 -25.47
N SER A 22 26.20 -40.72 -25.82
CA SER A 22 27.07 -40.41 -26.96
C SER A 22 26.69 -41.16 -28.26
N PHE A 23 25.85 -42.19 -28.20
CA PHE A 23 25.47 -43.01 -29.35
C PHE A 23 23.95 -43.08 -29.54
N VAL A 24 23.52 -43.32 -30.78
CA VAL A 24 22.12 -43.55 -31.14
C VAL A 24 22.02 -44.71 -32.11
N ASP A 25 21.01 -45.56 -31.93
CA ASP A 25 20.72 -46.67 -32.83
C ASP A 25 19.68 -46.23 -33.87
N ILE A 26 20.02 -46.36 -35.16
CA ILE A 26 19.17 -45.97 -36.29
C ILE A 26 19.17 -47.14 -37.29
N ASN A 27 17.98 -47.67 -37.60
CA ASN A 27 17.78 -48.80 -38.53
C ASN A 27 18.66 -50.03 -38.25
N GLY A 28 18.82 -50.39 -36.96
CA GLY A 28 19.60 -51.55 -36.54
C GLY A 28 21.13 -51.34 -36.50
N TYR A 29 21.61 -50.14 -36.77
CA TYR A 29 23.03 -49.80 -36.71
C TYR A 29 23.31 -48.66 -35.74
N ARG A 30 24.45 -48.76 -35.05
CA ARG A 30 24.88 -47.79 -34.04
C ARG A 30 25.70 -46.65 -34.65
N PHE A 31 25.33 -45.42 -34.34
CA PHE A 31 26.01 -44.21 -34.79
C PHE A 31 26.46 -43.34 -33.62
N PHE A 32 27.60 -42.69 -33.77
CA PHE A 32 28.13 -41.72 -32.80
C PHE A 32 27.57 -40.32 -33.06
N ARG A 33 27.16 -39.63 -32.00
CA ARG A 33 26.69 -38.25 -32.04
C ARG A 33 27.89 -37.31 -32.03
N THR A 34 28.19 -36.64 -33.14
CA THR A 34 29.37 -35.74 -33.20
C THR A 34 29.15 -34.42 -32.47
N GLY A 35 27.89 -34.04 -32.24
CA GLY A 35 27.52 -32.74 -31.68
C GLY A 35 27.58 -31.60 -32.70
N ASP A 36 27.92 -31.86 -33.97
CA ASP A 36 27.97 -30.82 -35.01
C ASP A 36 26.66 -30.76 -35.81
N LEU A 37 26.17 -29.55 -36.09
CA LEU A 37 25.06 -29.29 -36.99
C LEU A 37 25.62 -29.16 -38.41
N ALA A 38 25.12 -29.97 -39.34
CA ALA A 38 25.61 -29.99 -40.72
C ALA A 38 24.45 -30.05 -41.70
N ALA A 39 24.62 -29.44 -42.88
CA ALA A 39 23.69 -29.48 -44.00
C ALA A 39 24.39 -30.03 -45.24
N ILE A 40 23.65 -30.76 -46.08
CA ILE A 40 24.13 -31.20 -47.40
C ILE A 40 23.75 -30.12 -48.41
N LEU A 41 24.73 -29.57 -49.11
CA LEU A 41 24.51 -28.58 -50.16
C LEU A 41 24.01 -29.25 -51.45
N PRO A 42 23.36 -28.51 -52.37
CA PRO A 42 22.84 -29.07 -53.62
C PRO A 42 23.89 -29.72 -54.52
N ASN A 43 25.17 -29.38 -54.35
CA ASN A 43 26.30 -30.00 -55.05
C ASN A 43 26.84 -31.28 -54.39
N GLY A 44 26.15 -31.80 -53.37
CA GLY A 44 26.49 -33.03 -52.67
C GLY A 44 27.59 -32.90 -51.60
N LYS A 45 28.14 -31.69 -51.37
CA LYS A 45 29.13 -31.47 -50.30
C LYS A 45 28.46 -31.23 -48.95
N LEU A 46 29.11 -31.69 -47.88
CA LEU A 46 28.66 -31.50 -46.51
C LEU A 46 29.23 -30.19 -45.94
N GLU A 47 28.37 -29.31 -45.45
CA GLU A 47 28.73 -28.04 -44.80
C GLU A 47 28.44 -28.13 -43.29
N ILE A 48 29.44 -27.85 -42.45
CA ILE A 48 29.26 -27.79 -40.99
C ILE A 48 28.83 -26.36 -40.62
N ARG A 49 27.64 -26.23 -40.04
CA ARG A 49 26.98 -24.94 -39.73
C ARG A 49 27.06 -24.54 -38.26
N GLY A 50 27.68 -25.35 -37.41
CA GLY A 50 27.86 -25.05 -35.98
C GLY A 50 27.87 -26.32 -35.13
N ARG A 51 27.77 -26.15 -33.80
CA ARG A 51 27.63 -27.25 -32.82
C ARG A 51 26.30 -27.17 -32.09
N CYS A 52 25.66 -28.32 -31.90
CA CYS A 52 24.53 -28.45 -30.99
C CYS A 52 25.03 -28.31 -29.54
N ASN A 53 24.75 -27.14 -28.95
CA ASN A 53 24.75 -26.78 -27.53
C ASN A 53 25.46 -27.75 -26.56
N TYR A 54 26.74 -27.48 -26.25
CA TYR A 54 27.36 -27.98 -25.02
C TYR A 54 26.97 -27.02 -23.88
N MET A 55 25.99 -27.41 -23.07
CA MET A 55 25.65 -26.69 -21.84
C MET A 55 26.55 -27.19 -20.71
N VAL A 56 27.14 -26.27 -19.96
CA VAL A 56 27.92 -26.58 -18.76
C VAL A 56 27.12 -26.13 -17.55
N ASN A 57 27.03 -26.98 -16.52
CA ASN A 57 26.43 -26.57 -15.27
C ASN A 57 27.41 -25.67 -14.52
N LEU A 58 26.99 -24.44 -14.26
CA LEU A 58 27.70 -23.46 -13.45
C LEU A 58 26.77 -23.04 -12.32
N ARG A 59 27.09 -23.48 -11.09
CA ARG A 59 26.37 -23.11 -9.87
C ARG A 59 24.86 -23.40 -9.94
N GLY A 60 24.50 -24.53 -10.56
CA GLY A 60 23.11 -24.99 -10.73
C GLY A 60 22.43 -24.53 -12.02
N TYR A 61 23.03 -23.60 -12.78
CA TYR A 61 22.50 -23.10 -14.04
C TYR A 61 23.16 -23.79 -15.23
N ASN A 62 22.38 -24.13 -16.26
CA ASN A 62 22.91 -24.65 -17.51
C ASN A 62 23.31 -23.48 -18.42
N VAL A 63 24.62 -23.27 -18.57
CA VAL A 63 25.19 -22.13 -19.33
C VAL A 63 25.76 -22.63 -20.66
N SER A 64 25.37 -21.96 -21.75
CA SER A 64 25.94 -22.21 -23.09
C SER A 64 27.13 -21.29 -23.32
N LEU A 65 28.36 -21.84 -23.24
CA LEU A 65 29.58 -21.05 -23.48
C LEU A 65 29.64 -20.51 -24.91
N ALA A 66 29.20 -21.31 -25.89
CA ALA A 66 29.13 -20.88 -27.29
C ALA A 66 28.11 -19.75 -27.52
N GLY A 67 27.05 -19.68 -26.71
CA GLY A 67 26.09 -18.56 -26.76
C GLY A 67 26.73 -17.24 -26.30
N ILE A 68 27.54 -17.30 -25.23
CA ILE A 68 28.30 -16.15 -24.73
C ILE A 68 29.34 -15.71 -25.77
N GLU A 69 30.07 -16.65 -26.35
CA GLU A 69 31.05 -16.40 -27.41
C GLU A 69 30.42 -15.73 -28.63
N ASN A 70 29.28 -16.23 -29.12
CA ASN A 70 28.59 -15.63 -30.27
C ASN A 70 28.14 -14.19 -29.97
N THR A 71 27.58 -13.95 -28.79
CA THR A 71 27.14 -12.61 -28.38
C THR A 71 28.33 -11.64 -28.31
N LEU A 72 29.49 -12.10 -27.85
CA LEU A 72 30.73 -11.32 -27.87
C LEU A 72 31.23 -11.02 -29.30
N LEU A 73 31.12 -11.98 -30.21
CA LEU A 73 31.54 -11.82 -31.61
C LEU A 73 30.64 -10.85 -32.40
N GLU A 74 29.41 -10.60 -31.96
CA GLU A 74 28.52 -9.59 -32.54
C GLU A 74 29.00 -8.15 -32.27
N HIS A 75 29.84 -7.95 -31.24
CA HIS A 75 30.36 -6.63 -30.92
C HIS A 75 31.44 -6.20 -31.94
N PRO A 76 31.33 -5.03 -32.59
CA PRO A 76 32.18 -4.64 -33.73
C PRO A 76 33.67 -4.47 -33.41
N GLU A 77 34.01 -4.34 -32.12
CA GLU A 77 35.38 -4.21 -31.64
C GLU A 77 36.07 -5.57 -31.31
N ILE A 78 35.38 -6.72 -31.47
CA ILE A 78 35.92 -8.06 -31.21
C ILE A 78 36.29 -8.78 -32.51
N LYS A 79 37.54 -9.22 -32.61
CA LYS A 79 38.03 -10.02 -33.74
C LYS A 79 37.81 -11.52 -33.52
N SER A 80 38.07 -11.99 -32.30
CA SER A 80 37.82 -13.37 -31.89
C SER A 80 37.76 -13.47 -30.36
N CYS A 81 37.03 -14.47 -29.84
CA CYS A 81 36.97 -14.72 -28.40
C CYS A 81 36.84 -16.21 -28.06
N VAL A 82 37.09 -16.53 -26.80
CA VAL A 82 36.83 -17.85 -26.22
C VAL A 82 36.44 -17.70 -24.74
N VAL A 83 35.41 -18.43 -24.33
CA VAL A 83 34.88 -18.40 -22.96
C VAL A 83 35.14 -19.74 -22.28
N ILE A 84 35.74 -19.69 -21.08
CA ILE A 84 36.01 -20.88 -20.28
C ILE A 84 35.47 -20.72 -18.86
N ILE A 85 35.36 -21.84 -18.16
CA ILE A 85 35.11 -21.88 -16.72
C ILE A 85 36.39 -22.35 -16.03
N GLN A 86 36.81 -21.63 -14.99
CA GLN A 86 37.98 -21.97 -14.18
C GLN A 86 37.62 -21.90 -12.68
N GLY A 87 38.07 -22.90 -11.91
CA GLY A 87 37.81 -23.04 -10.47
C GLY A 87 37.77 -24.52 -10.08
N LYS A 88 38.27 -24.87 -8.89
CA LYS A 88 38.36 -26.27 -8.43
C LYS A 88 37.07 -26.74 -7.79
N GLU A 89 36.44 -25.89 -6.98
CA GLU A 89 35.15 -26.15 -6.32
C GLU A 89 34.00 -25.38 -6.99
N GLU A 90 32.77 -25.87 -6.86
CA GLU A 90 31.59 -25.27 -7.49
C GLU A 90 31.39 -23.79 -7.09
N ALA A 91 31.68 -23.47 -5.83
CA ALA A 91 31.60 -22.11 -5.30
C ALA A 91 32.67 -21.17 -5.87
N GLU A 92 33.79 -21.71 -6.38
CA GLU A 92 34.94 -20.95 -6.89
C GLU A 92 34.97 -20.85 -8.42
N LYS A 93 34.13 -21.61 -9.13
CA LYS A 93 34.04 -21.57 -10.59
C LYS A 93 33.68 -20.16 -11.07
N LYS A 94 34.53 -19.57 -11.90
CA LYS A 94 34.35 -18.26 -12.55
C LYS A 94 34.28 -18.43 -14.07
N LEU A 95 33.43 -17.61 -14.72
CA LEU A 95 33.39 -17.48 -16.19
C LEU A 95 34.42 -16.45 -16.64
N ILE A 96 35.24 -16.81 -17.61
CA ILE A 96 36.34 -16.00 -18.11
C ILE A 96 36.21 -15.90 -19.62
N ALA A 97 36.16 -14.66 -20.13
CA ALA A 97 36.21 -14.38 -21.55
C ALA A 97 37.62 -13.90 -21.94
N TYR A 98 38.29 -14.68 -22.78
CA TYR A 98 39.51 -14.25 -23.47
C TYR A 98 39.12 -13.70 -24.83
N PHE A 99 39.65 -12.55 -25.23
CA PHE A 99 39.30 -11.94 -26.52
C PHE A 99 40.49 -11.23 -27.17
N VAL A 100 40.42 -11.16 -28.50
CA VAL A 100 41.34 -10.42 -29.36
C VAL A 100 40.58 -9.21 -29.93
N PRO A 101 41.00 -7.97 -29.64
CA PRO A 101 40.33 -6.78 -30.15
C PRO A 101 40.61 -6.55 -31.65
N GLN A 102 39.70 -5.86 -32.33
CA GLN A 102 39.83 -5.49 -33.75
C GLN A 102 40.96 -4.49 -33.99
N LYS A 103 41.16 -3.56 -33.05
CA LYS A 103 42.30 -2.62 -32.99
C LYS A 103 43.11 -2.90 -31.72
N GLN A 104 44.39 -3.21 -31.87
CA GLN A 104 45.29 -3.34 -30.72
C GLN A 104 45.59 -1.94 -30.17
N SER A 105 45.22 -1.72 -28.91
CA SER A 105 45.65 -0.56 -28.13
C SER A 105 46.57 -1.05 -27.01
N THR A 106 47.63 -0.31 -26.74
CA THR A 106 48.54 -0.54 -25.62
C THR A 106 48.22 0.37 -24.44
N GLU A 107 47.27 1.29 -24.57
CA GLU A 107 46.86 2.18 -23.49
C GLU A 107 45.93 1.45 -22.49
N PRO A 108 46.31 1.36 -21.20
CA PRO A 108 45.51 0.67 -20.19
C PRO A 108 44.08 1.22 -20.05
N GLN A 109 43.90 2.52 -20.24
CA GLN A 109 42.60 3.19 -20.11
C GLN A 109 41.64 2.82 -21.25
N GLN A 110 42.13 2.72 -22.48
CA GLN A 110 41.32 2.32 -23.64
C GLN A 110 40.92 0.83 -23.55
N ILE A 111 41.83 -0.02 -23.08
CA ILE A 111 41.55 -1.45 -22.82
C ILE A 111 40.45 -1.59 -21.76
N ARG A 112 40.51 -0.79 -20.69
CA ARG A 112 39.51 -0.77 -19.62
C ARG A 112 38.13 -0.36 -20.13
N GLU A 113 38.05 0.71 -20.92
CA GLU A 113 36.79 1.16 -21.51
C GLU A 113 36.20 0.11 -22.46
N LEU A 114 37.04 -0.58 -23.23
CA LEU A 114 36.60 -1.68 -24.10
C LEU A 114 36.00 -2.83 -23.28
N LYS A 115 36.67 -3.29 -22.21
CA LYS A 115 36.13 -4.35 -21.34
C LYS A 115 34.79 -3.95 -20.72
N LEU A 116 34.60 -2.69 -20.33
CA LEU A 116 33.32 -2.18 -19.81
C LEU A 116 32.21 -2.19 -20.86
N ARG A 117 32.50 -1.75 -22.10
CA ARG A 117 31.53 -1.83 -23.21
C ARG A 117 31.13 -3.27 -23.53
N LEU A 118 32.09 -4.21 -23.54
CA LEU A 118 31.81 -5.64 -23.77
C LEU A 118 30.95 -6.24 -22.67
N ARG A 119 31.20 -5.86 -21.41
CA ARG A 119 30.35 -6.28 -20.29
C ARG A 119 28.93 -5.78 -20.48
N HIS A 120 28.74 -4.48 -20.74
CA HIS A 120 27.42 -3.87 -20.98
C HIS A 120 26.67 -4.57 -22.12
N HIS A 121 27.35 -4.77 -23.25
CA HIS A 121 26.80 -5.49 -24.42
C HIS A 121 26.27 -6.88 -24.05
N LEU A 122 26.99 -7.62 -23.20
CA LEU A 122 26.50 -8.92 -22.74
C LEU A 122 25.32 -8.83 -21.77
N GLN A 123 25.22 -7.80 -20.94
CA GLN A 123 24.09 -7.66 -20.00
C GLN A 123 22.78 -7.34 -20.72
N ASP A 124 22.86 -6.65 -21.86
CA ASP A 124 21.69 -6.33 -22.68
C ASP A 124 21.07 -7.57 -23.36
N HIS A 125 21.86 -8.64 -23.54
CA HIS A 125 21.49 -9.81 -24.35
C HIS A 125 21.46 -11.14 -23.57
N LEU A 126 22.10 -11.20 -22.40
CA LEU A 126 22.25 -12.42 -21.60
C LEU A 126 21.86 -12.22 -20.14
N LEU A 127 21.41 -13.30 -19.49
CA LEU A 127 21.10 -13.29 -18.07
C LEU A 127 22.37 -13.09 -17.22
N ALA A 128 22.20 -12.50 -16.03
CA ALA A 128 23.30 -12.10 -15.15
C ALA A 128 24.34 -13.20 -14.86
N HIS A 129 23.90 -14.47 -14.71
CA HIS A 129 24.77 -15.61 -14.42
C HIS A 129 25.57 -16.12 -15.63
N MET A 130 25.27 -15.63 -16.84
CA MET A 130 25.99 -15.95 -18.08
C MET A 130 27.03 -14.87 -18.44
N ILE A 131 27.09 -13.76 -17.70
CA ILE A 131 28.06 -12.69 -17.93
C ILE A 131 29.41 -13.11 -17.32
N PRO A 132 30.52 -13.14 -18.10
CA PRO A 132 31.85 -13.41 -17.58
C PRO A 132 32.26 -12.40 -16.50
N SER A 133 32.83 -12.90 -15.41
CA SER A 133 33.33 -12.06 -14.32
C SER A 133 34.73 -11.53 -14.60
N VAL A 134 35.46 -12.11 -15.58
CA VAL A 134 36.80 -11.69 -15.97
C VAL A 134 36.92 -11.61 -17.50
N PHE A 135 37.49 -10.51 -17.99
CA PHE A 135 37.77 -10.25 -19.40
C PHE A 135 39.28 -10.09 -19.60
N VAL A 136 39.89 -10.98 -20.38
CA VAL A 136 41.34 -11.01 -20.63
C VAL A 136 41.62 -10.72 -22.10
N VAL A 137 42.40 -9.66 -22.35
CA VAL A 137 42.88 -9.35 -23.69
C VAL A 137 44.06 -10.27 -24.01
N ILE A 138 44.03 -10.92 -25.17
CA ILE A 138 45.14 -11.73 -25.69
C ILE A 138 45.45 -11.34 -27.14
N ASP A 139 46.70 -11.52 -27.57
CA ASP A 139 47.11 -11.16 -28.93
C ASP A 139 46.54 -12.11 -29.99
N LYS A 140 46.37 -13.38 -29.63
CA LYS A 140 45.77 -14.42 -30.46
C LYS A 140 45.20 -15.54 -29.60
N ILE A 141 44.11 -16.14 -30.03
CA ILE A 141 43.59 -17.36 -29.40
C ILE A 141 44.59 -18.50 -29.66
N PRO A 142 45.14 -19.15 -28.61
CA PRO A 142 46.10 -20.22 -28.79
C PRO A 142 45.41 -21.46 -29.36
N MET A 143 45.93 -21.96 -30.47
CA MET A 143 45.41 -23.13 -31.17
C MET A 143 46.49 -24.21 -31.26
N THR A 144 46.10 -25.46 -31.04
CA THR A 144 46.89 -26.64 -31.32
C THR A 144 47.17 -26.76 -32.84
N PRO A 145 48.19 -27.52 -33.28
CA PRO A 145 48.46 -27.76 -34.70
C PRO A 145 47.30 -28.37 -35.49
N MET A 146 46.31 -28.95 -34.80
CA MET A 146 45.08 -29.52 -35.35
C MET A 146 43.90 -28.54 -35.37
N GLY A 147 44.13 -27.25 -35.09
CA GLY A 147 43.10 -26.20 -35.14
C GLY A 147 42.09 -26.22 -33.99
N LYS A 148 42.40 -26.88 -32.86
CA LYS A 148 41.59 -26.81 -31.63
C LYS A 148 42.23 -25.89 -30.61
N LEU A 149 41.43 -25.20 -29.80
CA LEU A 149 41.89 -24.36 -28.68
C LEU A 149 42.88 -25.10 -27.77
N ASP A 150 44.08 -24.54 -27.59
CA ASP A 150 45.05 -25.02 -26.61
C ASP A 150 44.87 -24.30 -25.26
N ARG A 151 44.01 -24.87 -24.41
CA ARG A 151 43.66 -24.30 -23.10
C ARG A 151 44.84 -24.15 -22.15
N ARG A 152 45.95 -24.87 -22.35
CA ARG A 152 47.13 -24.81 -21.47
C ARG A 152 47.99 -23.58 -21.72
N GLN A 153 47.80 -22.91 -22.86
CA GLN A 153 48.53 -21.69 -23.23
C GLN A 153 47.71 -20.41 -22.96
N LEU A 154 46.52 -20.53 -22.38
CA LEU A 154 45.76 -19.36 -21.94
C LEU A 154 46.43 -18.78 -20.67
N PRO A 155 46.62 -17.44 -20.59
CA PRO A 155 47.20 -16.80 -19.41
C PRO A 155 46.45 -17.17 -18.13
N SER A 156 47.17 -17.49 -17.04
CA SER A 156 46.55 -17.63 -15.72
C SER A 156 46.08 -16.26 -15.21
N ILE A 157 44.88 -16.20 -14.64
CA ILE A 157 44.38 -14.97 -14.03
C ILE A 157 45.10 -14.77 -12.70
N ASP A 158 45.71 -13.60 -12.55
CA ASP A 158 46.38 -13.19 -11.32
C ASP A 158 45.37 -12.71 -10.26
N HIS A 159 45.75 -12.74 -8.98
CA HIS A 159 44.91 -12.36 -7.83
C HIS A 159 44.57 -10.85 -7.76
N SER A 160 44.74 -10.15 -8.89
CA SER A 160 44.46 -8.72 -9.07
C SER A 160 42.96 -8.40 -9.08
N ARG A 161 42.60 -7.23 -8.53
CA ARG A 161 41.24 -6.67 -8.57
C ARG A 161 40.74 -6.53 -10.02
N PRO A 162 39.52 -6.97 -10.37
CA PRO A 162 38.92 -6.73 -11.68
C PRO A 162 38.84 -5.23 -12.02
N GLU A 163 38.95 -4.89 -13.31
CA GLU A 163 38.78 -3.52 -13.78
C GLU A 163 37.30 -3.10 -13.71
N LEU A 164 36.91 -2.47 -12.59
CA LEU A 164 35.57 -1.93 -12.36
C LEU A 164 35.44 -0.47 -12.86
N ALA A 165 34.21 0.00 -13.12
CA ALA A 165 33.94 1.39 -13.49
C ALA A 165 34.26 2.37 -12.34
N VAL A 166 34.14 1.92 -11.09
CA VAL A 166 34.45 2.70 -9.89
C VAL A 166 35.97 2.74 -9.59
N PRO A 167 36.52 3.92 -9.25
CA PRO A 167 37.93 4.05 -8.89
C PRO A 167 38.25 3.31 -7.59
N LEU A 168 39.47 2.78 -7.47
CA LEU A 168 39.94 2.13 -6.25
C LEU A 168 40.09 3.18 -5.14
N VAL A 169 39.21 3.14 -4.15
CA VAL A 169 39.29 3.97 -2.94
C VAL A 169 39.62 3.06 -1.75
N LYS A 170 40.76 3.30 -1.09
CA LYS A 170 41.23 2.48 0.03
C LYS A 170 40.46 2.79 1.33
N SER A 171 40.33 1.80 2.20
CA SER A 171 39.62 1.89 3.48
C SER A 171 40.21 2.97 4.40
N GLN A 172 39.33 3.78 5.00
CA GLN A 172 39.72 4.93 5.83
C GLN A 172 39.43 4.70 7.32
N SER A 173 38.35 3.99 7.68
CA SER A 173 38.04 3.62 9.08
C SER A 173 38.53 2.21 9.46
N ASP A 174 38.72 1.95 10.76
CA ASP A 174 39.16 0.64 11.24
C ASP A 174 38.12 -0.46 10.97
N THR A 175 36.83 -0.13 11.00
CA THR A 175 35.71 -1.00 10.58
C THR A 175 35.84 -1.37 9.10
N GLN A 176 36.08 -0.38 8.22
CA GLN A 176 36.25 -0.61 6.78
C GLN A 176 37.49 -1.45 6.47
N LYS A 177 38.58 -1.30 7.22
CA LYS A 177 39.79 -2.12 7.06
C LYS A 177 39.52 -3.58 7.44
N GLY A 178 38.81 -3.82 8.54
CA GLY A 178 38.45 -5.17 8.97
C GLY A 178 37.55 -5.90 7.97
N ILE A 179 36.55 -5.21 7.42
CA ILE A 179 35.67 -5.78 6.38
C ILE A 179 36.46 -6.06 5.09
N ALA A 180 37.32 -5.12 4.66
CA ALA A 180 38.15 -5.28 3.45
C ALA A 180 39.05 -6.51 3.52
N GLN A 181 39.68 -6.76 4.68
CA GLN A 181 40.55 -7.92 4.86
C GLN A 181 39.77 -9.25 4.69
N ILE A 182 38.58 -9.33 5.27
CA ILE A 182 37.72 -10.53 5.15
C ILE A 182 37.33 -10.75 3.69
N TRP A 183 37.06 -9.68 2.94
CA TRP A 183 36.71 -9.76 1.53
C TRP A 183 37.90 -10.20 0.67
N GLN A 184 39.10 -9.67 0.92
CA GLN A 184 40.34 -10.09 0.25
C GLN A 184 40.59 -11.59 0.44
N GLU A 185 40.46 -12.09 1.67
CA GLU A 185 40.67 -13.50 2.00
C GLU A 185 39.63 -14.41 1.32
N VAL A 186 38.35 -14.02 1.33
CA VAL A 186 37.28 -14.86 0.77
C VAL A 186 37.25 -14.83 -0.76
N LEU A 187 37.55 -13.67 -1.37
CA LEU A 187 37.55 -13.50 -2.83
C LEU A 187 38.90 -13.88 -3.48
N GLN A 188 39.94 -14.09 -2.66
CA GLN A 188 41.33 -14.31 -3.06
C GLN A 188 41.87 -13.16 -3.94
N LEU A 189 41.67 -11.93 -3.47
CA LEU A 189 42.11 -10.71 -4.15
C LEU A 189 43.15 -9.96 -3.31
N GLU A 190 44.17 -9.41 -3.96
CA GLU A 190 45.22 -8.63 -3.29
C GLU A 190 44.72 -7.28 -2.78
N GLU A 191 43.84 -6.61 -3.55
CA GLU A 191 43.26 -5.30 -3.20
C GLU A 191 41.75 -5.26 -3.47
N VAL A 192 41.00 -4.61 -2.57
CA VAL A 192 39.56 -4.31 -2.72
C VAL A 192 39.32 -2.85 -2.32
N GLY A 193 38.46 -2.16 -3.06
CA GLY A 193 38.03 -0.78 -2.80
C GLY A 193 36.75 -0.72 -1.98
N ILE A 194 36.57 0.36 -1.22
CA ILE A 194 35.40 0.47 -0.31
C ILE A 194 34.05 0.55 -1.02
N ASN A 195 34.04 1.04 -2.26
CA ASN A 195 32.86 1.15 -3.11
C ASN A 195 32.72 -0.02 -4.09
N ASP A 196 33.60 -1.03 -3.99
CA ASP A 196 33.49 -2.20 -4.83
C ASP A 196 32.29 -3.02 -4.39
N ASN A 197 31.44 -3.36 -5.35
CA ASN A 197 30.36 -4.30 -5.11
C ASN A 197 30.94 -5.71 -5.00
N PHE A 198 30.54 -6.44 -3.95
CA PHE A 198 31.01 -7.80 -3.68
C PHE A 198 30.84 -8.76 -4.87
N PHE A 199 29.73 -8.65 -5.59
CA PHE A 199 29.41 -9.53 -6.72
C PHE A 199 30.18 -9.15 -7.97
N ASP A 200 30.48 -7.87 -8.16
CA ASP A 200 31.32 -7.39 -9.27
C ASP A 200 32.79 -7.82 -9.11
N LEU A 201 33.25 -8.04 -7.88
CA LEU A 201 34.55 -8.64 -7.58
C LEU A 201 34.59 -10.17 -7.80
N GLY A 202 33.50 -10.77 -8.28
CA GLY A 202 33.37 -12.20 -8.52
C GLY A 202 32.84 -12.99 -7.32
N GLY A 203 32.31 -12.31 -6.31
CA GLY A 203 31.59 -12.90 -5.18
C GLY A 203 30.28 -13.56 -5.60
N ASN A 204 29.78 -14.47 -4.78
CA ASN A 204 28.50 -15.14 -4.95
C ASN A 204 27.88 -15.46 -3.59
N SER A 205 26.62 -15.92 -3.57
CA SER A 205 25.88 -16.18 -2.33
C SER A 205 26.58 -17.16 -1.38
N LEU A 206 27.31 -18.15 -1.88
CA LEU A 206 28.07 -19.10 -1.04
C LEU A 206 29.29 -18.42 -0.40
N LEU A 207 30.01 -17.59 -1.17
CA LEU A 207 31.11 -16.78 -0.64
C LEU A 207 30.61 -15.70 0.34
N LEU A 208 29.43 -15.14 0.11
CA LEU A 208 28.81 -14.15 0.99
C LEU A 208 28.43 -14.76 2.35
N ILE A 209 27.95 -16.01 2.38
CA ILE A 209 27.72 -16.77 3.62
C ILE A 209 29.04 -16.99 4.38
N ARG A 210 30.15 -17.18 3.68
CA ARG A 210 31.48 -17.29 4.31
C ARG A 210 31.96 -15.97 4.91
N VAL A 211 31.74 -14.86 4.20
CA VAL A 211 31.97 -13.50 4.70
C VAL A 211 31.12 -13.23 5.94
N HIS A 212 29.84 -13.59 5.91
CA HIS A 212 28.89 -13.48 7.03
C HIS A 212 29.38 -14.19 8.29
N LYS A 213 29.80 -15.45 8.14
CA LYS A 213 30.31 -16.26 9.25
C LYS A 213 31.57 -15.66 9.86
N ASN A 214 32.46 -15.12 9.04
CA ASN A 214 33.71 -14.51 9.49
C ASN A 214 33.45 -13.16 10.18
N LEU A 215 32.59 -12.30 9.61
CA LEU A 215 32.20 -11.02 10.22
C LEU A 215 31.51 -11.21 11.57
N SER A 216 30.53 -12.12 11.65
CA SER A 216 29.79 -12.40 12.89
C SER A 216 30.72 -12.91 14.00
N LYS A 217 31.75 -13.69 13.64
CA LYS A 217 32.74 -14.21 14.59
C LYS A 217 33.71 -13.14 15.10
N ILE A 218 34.18 -12.26 14.23
CA ILE A 218 35.19 -11.23 14.57
C ILE A 218 34.57 -10.06 15.33
N LEU A 219 33.36 -9.65 14.95
CA LEU A 219 32.67 -8.50 15.52
C LEU A 219 31.74 -8.86 16.69
N ALA A 220 31.55 -10.15 16.99
CA ALA A 220 30.67 -10.65 18.06
C ALA A 220 29.22 -10.10 18.00
N ILE A 221 28.74 -9.81 16.80
CA ILE A 221 27.38 -9.30 16.52
C ILE A 221 26.55 -10.37 15.79
N HIS A 222 25.25 -10.41 16.06
CA HIS A 222 24.33 -11.29 15.36
C HIS A 222 23.75 -10.59 14.12
N LEU A 223 24.51 -10.62 13.02
CA LEU A 223 24.08 -10.04 11.75
C LEU A 223 23.15 -11.02 11.01
N PRO A 224 21.98 -10.63 10.47
CA PRO A 224 21.26 -11.44 9.50
C PRO A 224 22.03 -11.50 8.17
N VAL A 225 22.06 -12.66 7.49
CA VAL A 225 22.79 -12.81 6.22
C VAL A 225 22.23 -11.91 5.10
N THR A 226 20.95 -11.56 5.17
CA THR A 226 20.26 -10.64 4.24
C THR A 226 20.89 -9.25 4.21
N THR A 227 21.41 -8.78 5.34
CA THR A 227 22.08 -7.48 5.48
C THR A 227 23.28 -7.32 4.54
N LEU A 228 23.99 -8.41 4.23
CA LEU A 228 25.12 -8.40 3.30
C LEU A 228 24.68 -8.32 1.83
N PHE A 229 23.43 -8.69 1.52
CA PHE A 229 22.83 -8.48 0.21
C PHE A 229 22.31 -7.04 0.06
N GLU A 230 21.77 -6.46 1.14
CA GLU A 230 21.25 -5.09 1.18
C GLU A 230 22.36 -4.04 1.17
N HIS A 231 23.52 -4.38 1.72
CA HIS A 231 24.71 -3.51 1.75
C HIS A 231 25.91 -4.17 1.05
N PRO A 232 25.87 -4.29 -0.29
CA PRO A 232 26.82 -5.09 -1.05
C PRO A 232 28.18 -4.40 -1.28
N THR A 233 28.49 -3.31 -0.57
CA THR A 233 29.79 -2.62 -0.58
C THR A 233 30.33 -2.46 0.83
N ILE A 234 31.65 -2.36 0.97
CA ILE A 234 32.32 -2.18 2.28
C ILE A 234 31.89 -0.86 2.94
N ALA A 235 31.71 0.22 2.15
CA ALA A 235 31.28 1.52 2.66
C ALA A 235 29.88 1.47 3.27
N THR A 236 28.91 0.89 2.54
CA THR A 236 27.52 0.77 3.03
C THR A 236 27.41 -0.17 4.22
N LEU A 237 28.21 -1.26 4.24
CA LEU A 237 28.20 -2.22 5.33
C LEU A 237 28.86 -1.64 6.60
N ALA A 238 29.97 -0.90 6.47
CA ALA A 238 30.59 -0.22 7.60
C ALA A 238 29.66 0.84 8.19
N GLN A 239 28.97 1.63 7.35
CA GLN A 239 28.01 2.63 7.80
C GLN A 239 26.85 2.01 8.58
N TYR A 240 26.31 0.88 8.10
CA TYR A 240 25.27 0.12 8.80
C TYR A 240 25.75 -0.34 10.20
N LEU A 241 26.96 -0.92 10.26
CA LEU A 241 27.55 -1.42 11.50
C LEU A 241 27.92 -0.30 12.49
N GLU A 242 28.30 0.87 12.00
CA GLU A 242 28.59 2.06 12.80
C GLU A 242 27.30 2.75 13.30
N GLN A 243 26.20 2.67 12.54
CA GLN A 243 24.88 3.18 12.95
C GLN A 243 24.21 2.31 14.04
N GLU A 244 24.47 1.00 14.08
CA GLU A 244 24.00 0.10 15.16
C GLU A 244 24.53 0.51 16.56
N GLN A 245 25.69 1.16 16.65
CA GLN A 245 26.23 1.69 17.92
C GLN A 245 25.45 2.92 18.45
N VAL A 246 24.69 3.60 17.59
CA VAL A 246 23.83 4.75 17.94
C VAL A 246 22.39 4.29 18.29
N GLY A 247 22.06 3.02 18.09
CA GLY A 247 20.74 2.40 18.29
C GLY A 247 20.22 2.30 19.73
N LYS A 248 20.95 2.80 20.74
CA LYS A 248 20.55 2.74 22.17
C LYS A 248 19.30 3.56 22.53
N THR A 249 18.78 4.37 21.59
CA THR A 249 17.54 5.17 21.78
C THR A 249 16.29 4.47 21.22
N ALA A 250 16.41 3.66 20.15
CA ALA A 250 15.30 2.92 19.55
C ALA A 250 15.01 1.60 20.29
N VAL A 251 16.05 0.92 20.79
CA VAL A 251 15.93 -0.32 21.56
C VAL A 251 15.19 -0.08 22.89
N LYS A 252 15.39 1.07 23.54
CA LYS A 252 14.61 1.44 24.74
C LYS A 252 13.10 1.63 24.46
N ARG A 253 12.72 2.00 23.23
CA ARG A 253 11.31 2.12 22.80
C ARG A 253 10.71 0.75 22.49
N TYR A 254 11.49 -0.14 21.88
CA TYR A 254 11.12 -1.53 21.61
C TYR A 254 10.99 -2.37 22.89
N GLU A 255 11.89 -2.20 23.87
CA GLU A 255 11.85 -2.90 25.17
C GLU A 255 10.71 -2.41 26.08
N LYS A 256 10.32 -1.14 25.96
CA LYS A 256 9.12 -0.61 26.64
C LYS A 256 7.82 -1.14 26.00
N ARG A 257 7.81 -1.31 24.66
CA ARG A 257 6.70 -1.91 23.89
C ARG A 257 6.51 -3.41 24.15
N ASN A 258 7.57 -4.20 24.23
CA ASN A 258 7.42 -5.65 24.47
C ASN A 258 6.98 -6.00 25.90
N LYS A 259 7.10 -5.08 26.87
CA LYS A 259 6.57 -5.28 28.22
C LYS A 259 5.06 -5.03 28.35
N SER A 260 4.41 -4.36 27.39
CA SER A 260 2.96 -4.08 27.40
C SER A 260 2.11 -5.04 26.54
N ILE A 261 2.73 -5.93 25.75
CA ILE A 261 2.00 -6.88 24.88
C ILE A 261 1.28 -8.00 25.68
N GLN A 262 1.46 -8.08 26.99
CA GLN A 262 0.68 -8.96 27.86
C GLN A 262 -0.60 -8.27 28.35
N HIS A 263 -1.70 -8.54 27.64
CA HIS A 263 -3.12 -8.26 27.95
C HIS A 263 -3.59 -6.80 27.79
N GLY A 264 -4.45 -6.58 26.78
CA GLY A 264 -5.25 -5.38 26.57
C GLY A 264 -4.77 -4.52 25.40
N SER A 265 -5.31 -4.71 24.20
CA SER A 265 -4.99 -3.83 23.06
C SER A 265 -6.22 -3.42 22.26
N ASP A 266 -7.28 -3.10 23.00
CA ASP A 266 -8.37 -2.28 22.51
C ASP A 266 -7.81 -1.02 21.82
N ILE A 267 -8.41 -0.62 20.71
CA ILE A 267 -7.95 0.52 19.92
C ILE A 267 -8.98 1.65 20.06
N ALA A 268 -8.54 2.79 20.58
CA ALA A 268 -9.35 3.99 20.67
C ALA A 268 -9.43 4.69 19.30
N ILE A 269 -10.63 5.17 18.97
CA ILE A 269 -10.84 6.16 17.91
C ILE A 269 -10.77 7.53 18.59
N VAL A 270 -9.69 8.28 18.32
CA VAL A 270 -9.38 9.55 19.01
C VAL A 270 -9.64 10.79 18.16
N GLY A 271 -9.86 10.62 16.87
CA GLY A 271 -10.29 11.69 15.95
C GLY A 271 -10.90 11.09 14.70
N MET A 272 -11.70 11.89 13.99
CA MET A 272 -12.27 11.50 12.71
C MET A 272 -12.62 12.75 11.88
N SER A 273 -12.49 12.67 10.57
CA SER A 273 -13.00 13.68 9.63
C SER A 273 -13.66 13.00 8.44
N CYS A 274 -14.67 13.64 7.86
CA CYS A 274 -15.32 13.18 6.66
C CYS A 274 -15.85 14.33 5.80
N ARG A 275 -16.05 14.01 4.52
CA ARG A 275 -16.88 14.76 3.57
C ARG A 275 -17.76 13.75 2.86
N PHE A 276 -19.07 13.83 3.08
CA PHE A 276 -20.07 12.95 2.49
C PHE A 276 -21.14 13.78 1.78
N PRO A 277 -21.96 13.18 0.90
CA PRO A 277 -23.09 13.87 0.29
C PRO A 277 -23.96 14.54 1.35
N GLY A 278 -24.20 15.84 1.19
CA GLY A 278 -24.96 16.67 2.13
C GLY A 278 -24.25 17.03 3.45
N ALA A 279 -23.00 16.59 3.68
CA ALA A 279 -22.29 16.82 4.93
C ALA A 279 -20.80 17.09 4.73
N ASN A 280 -20.33 18.28 5.11
CA ASN A 280 -18.94 18.69 5.00
C ASN A 280 -18.10 18.42 6.27
N ASN A 281 -18.65 17.77 7.29
CA ASN A 281 -17.94 17.34 8.49
C ASN A 281 -18.81 16.34 9.27
N THR A 282 -18.26 15.82 10.36
CA THR A 282 -18.89 14.80 11.20
C THR A 282 -20.16 15.29 11.90
N ASP A 283 -20.24 16.58 12.25
CA ASP A 283 -21.39 17.16 12.94
C ASP A 283 -22.58 17.32 11.97
N ALA A 284 -22.31 17.86 10.78
CA ALA A 284 -23.29 17.93 9.70
C ALA A 284 -23.78 16.53 9.32
N PHE A 285 -22.86 15.56 9.25
CA PHE A 285 -23.21 14.18 8.96
C PHE A 285 -24.11 13.57 10.03
N TRP A 286 -23.79 13.77 11.32
CA TRP A 286 -24.64 13.32 12.42
C TRP A 286 -26.03 13.95 12.38
N ASN A 287 -26.12 15.26 12.15
CA ASN A 287 -27.41 15.96 12.06
C ASN A 287 -28.27 15.39 10.92
N ASN A 288 -27.69 15.17 9.73
CA ASN A 288 -28.38 14.57 8.60
C ASN A 288 -28.89 13.15 8.92
N LEU A 289 -28.05 12.33 9.57
CA LEU A 289 -28.44 10.98 9.97
C LEU A 289 -29.55 11.00 11.01
N ARG A 290 -29.44 11.84 12.04
CA ARG A 290 -30.43 12.02 13.11
C ARG A 290 -31.80 12.42 12.54
N ASP A 291 -31.79 13.36 11.59
CA ASP A 291 -32.99 13.96 11.01
C ASP A 291 -33.55 13.14 9.83
N GLY A 292 -32.92 12.01 9.49
CA GLY A 292 -33.36 11.10 8.44
C GLY A 292 -33.24 11.68 7.03
N VAL A 293 -32.20 12.49 6.78
CA VAL A 293 -31.97 13.16 5.49
C VAL A 293 -31.37 12.17 4.49
N GLU A 294 -32.00 12.09 3.31
CA GLU A 294 -31.43 11.46 2.12
C GLU A 294 -30.70 12.51 1.28
N SER A 295 -29.44 12.24 0.94
CA SER A 295 -28.54 13.14 0.21
C SER A 295 -28.22 12.61 -1.19
N ILE A 296 -29.28 12.21 -1.91
CA ILE A 296 -29.21 11.80 -3.31
C ILE A 296 -29.66 12.96 -4.20
N SER A 297 -28.89 13.26 -5.25
CA SER A 297 -29.28 14.26 -6.25
C SER A 297 -29.93 13.60 -7.45
N PHE A 298 -31.04 14.18 -7.91
CA PHE A 298 -31.74 13.80 -9.14
C PHE A 298 -31.56 14.91 -10.17
N PHE A 299 -31.18 14.54 -11.38
CA PHE A 299 -30.78 15.49 -12.41
C PHE A 299 -31.85 15.67 -13.47
N SER A 300 -31.99 16.91 -13.94
CA SER A 300 -32.82 17.21 -15.10
C SER A 300 -32.16 16.73 -16.40
N ASP A 301 -32.97 16.56 -17.44
CA ASP A 301 -32.50 16.22 -18.80
C ASP A 301 -31.40 17.17 -19.28
N ARG A 302 -31.58 18.47 -19.04
CA ARG A 302 -30.60 19.50 -19.40
C ARG A 302 -29.27 19.34 -18.67
N GLU A 303 -29.28 18.92 -17.41
CA GLU A 303 -28.04 18.70 -16.65
C GLU A 303 -27.29 17.47 -17.18
N ILE A 304 -28.00 16.39 -17.49
CA ILE A 304 -27.42 15.20 -18.12
C ILE A 304 -26.91 15.51 -19.53
N GLU A 305 -27.64 16.28 -20.35
CA GLU A 305 -27.19 16.68 -21.69
C GLU A 305 -25.84 17.40 -21.69
N LEU A 306 -25.55 18.17 -20.64
CA LEU A 306 -24.29 18.91 -20.54
C LEU A 306 -23.09 18.02 -20.22
N GLU A 307 -23.30 16.91 -19.51
CA GLU A 307 -22.23 16.07 -18.96
C GLU A 307 -22.14 14.68 -19.62
N ASP A 308 -23.29 14.09 -19.96
CA ASP A 308 -23.42 12.74 -20.50
C ASP A 308 -24.60 12.58 -21.49
N PRO A 309 -24.55 13.26 -22.66
CA PRO A 309 -25.69 13.35 -23.58
C PRO A 309 -26.09 12.03 -24.24
N ASN A 310 -25.21 11.01 -24.26
CA ASN A 310 -25.41 9.79 -25.04
C ASN A 310 -26.45 8.84 -24.46
N TRP A 311 -26.78 8.97 -23.16
CA TRP A 311 -27.64 8.01 -22.46
C TRP A 311 -29.01 8.57 -22.07
N ILE A 312 -29.27 9.84 -22.37
CA ILE A 312 -30.47 10.53 -21.88
C ILE A 312 -31.79 9.92 -22.36
N GLU A 313 -31.80 9.42 -23.60
CA GLU A 313 -32.96 8.75 -24.22
C GLU A 313 -33.01 7.25 -23.89
N HIS A 314 -32.00 6.70 -23.20
CA HIS A 314 -31.96 5.28 -22.90
C HIS A 314 -32.99 4.96 -21.79
N PRO A 315 -33.93 4.02 -22.03
CA PRO A 315 -35.08 3.80 -21.14
C PRO A 315 -34.70 3.34 -19.73
N ASN A 316 -33.54 2.71 -19.57
CA ASN A 316 -33.03 2.23 -18.28
C ASN A 316 -31.98 3.18 -17.65
N TYR A 317 -31.79 4.39 -18.17
CA TYR A 317 -30.82 5.32 -17.59
C TYR A 317 -31.44 6.09 -16.42
N VAL A 318 -30.87 5.89 -15.23
CA VAL A 318 -31.33 6.51 -13.98
C VAL A 318 -30.50 7.77 -13.72
N LYS A 319 -31.16 8.92 -13.66
CA LYS A 319 -30.52 10.25 -13.59
C LYS A 319 -30.31 10.69 -12.14
N ALA A 320 -29.61 9.85 -11.36
CA ALA A 320 -29.39 10.09 -9.94
C ALA A 320 -27.96 9.74 -9.50
N SER A 321 -27.39 10.54 -8.61
CA SER A 321 -26.09 10.29 -7.98
C SER A 321 -25.95 11.02 -6.64
N PRO A 322 -25.30 10.43 -5.62
CA PRO A 322 -24.81 11.15 -4.45
C PRO A 322 -23.58 11.98 -4.82
N ILE A 323 -23.72 13.30 -4.79
CA ILE A 323 -22.67 14.25 -5.14
C ILE A 323 -21.96 14.80 -3.89
N LEU A 324 -20.67 15.07 -4.04
CA LEU A 324 -19.84 15.78 -3.09
C LEU A 324 -19.61 17.21 -3.59
N PRO A 325 -20.08 18.26 -2.90
CA PRO A 325 -19.81 19.63 -3.31
C PRO A 325 -18.32 19.98 -3.18
N ASP A 326 -17.91 21.04 -3.86
CA ASP A 326 -16.61 21.71 -3.66
C ASP A 326 -15.37 20.82 -3.91
N ILE A 327 -15.49 19.77 -4.73
CA ILE A 327 -14.34 18.89 -5.08
C ILE A 327 -13.22 19.60 -5.84
N ASP A 328 -13.51 20.77 -6.40
CA ASP A 328 -12.56 21.63 -7.09
C ASP A 328 -11.78 22.54 -6.13
N LEU A 329 -12.27 22.74 -4.90
CA LEU A 329 -11.60 23.56 -3.89
C LEU A 329 -10.49 22.76 -3.20
N PHE A 330 -9.36 23.42 -2.93
CA PHE A 330 -8.22 22.86 -2.18
C PHE A 330 -7.27 23.99 -1.75
N ASP A 331 -6.81 23.96 -0.50
CA ASP A 331 -5.83 24.93 -0.01
C ASP A 331 -4.39 24.55 -0.43
N ALA A 332 -4.04 24.88 -1.67
CA ALA A 332 -2.75 24.53 -2.25
C ALA A 332 -1.57 25.17 -1.50
N GLU A 333 -1.68 26.44 -1.12
CA GLU A 333 -0.60 27.18 -0.44
C GLU A 333 -0.31 26.56 0.93
N PHE A 334 -1.35 26.23 1.70
CA PHE A 334 -1.20 25.60 3.01
C PHE A 334 -0.40 24.28 2.95
N PHE A 335 -0.67 23.45 1.94
CA PHE A 335 0.06 22.19 1.74
C PHE A 335 1.35 22.33 0.90
N GLY A 336 1.75 23.55 0.55
CA GLY A 336 2.96 23.84 -0.22
C GLY A 336 2.91 23.24 -1.63
N TYR A 337 1.77 23.38 -2.30
CA TYR A 337 1.57 23.05 -3.72
C TYR A 337 1.48 24.33 -4.54
N SER A 338 1.97 24.30 -5.77
CA SER A 338 1.68 25.37 -6.75
C SER A 338 0.26 25.21 -7.29
N ASP A 339 -0.36 26.31 -7.72
CA ASP A 339 -1.68 26.28 -8.36
C ASP A 339 -1.76 25.26 -9.50
N LYS A 340 -0.67 25.18 -10.30
CA LYS A 340 -0.61 24.25 -11.44
C LYS A 340 -0.55 22.79 -11.00
N GLU A 341 0.19 22.49 -9.94
CA GLU A 341 0.27 21.14 -9.40
C GLU A 341 -1.06 20.73 -8.75
N ALA A 342 -1.72 21.64 -8.04
CA ALA A 342 -3.04 21.42 -7.47
C ALA A 342 -4.12 21.19 -8.54
N GLU A 343 -4.09 21.96 -9.64
CA GLU A 343 -5.00 21.80 -10.77
C GLU A 343 -4.88 20.42 -11.42
N LEU A 344 -3.66 19.88 -11.56
CA LEU A 344 -3.42 18.56 -12.17
C LEU A 344 -3.68 17.38 -11.23
N MET A 345 -3.85 17.64 -9.95
CA MET A 345 -3.97 16.61 -8.92
C MET A 345 -5.43 16.16 -8.78
N ASP A 346 -5.63 14.85 -8.72
CA ASP A 346 -6.96 14.26 -8.52
C ASP A 346 -7.58 14.83 -7.22
N PRO A 347 -8.85 15.28 -7.23
CA PRO A 347 -9.55 15.71 -6.02
C PRO A 347 -9.52 14.66 -4.88
N GLN A 348 -9.39 13.38 -5.21
CA GLN A 348 -9.22 12.31 -4.21
C GLN A 348 -7.97 12.51 -3.37
N HIS A 349 -6.84 12.89 -3.98
CA HIS A 349 -5.58 13.17 -3.25
C HIS A 349 -5.66 14.43 -2.41
N ARG A 350 -6.35 15.46 -2.92
CA ARG A 350 -6.54 16.75 -2.26
C ARG A 350 -7.40 16.62 -1.01
N LEU A 351 -8.61 16.07 -1.14
CA LEU A 351 -9.55 15.94 -0.03
C LEU A 351 -9.10 14.90 1.00
N PHE A 352 -8.41 13.83 0.59
CA PHE A 352 -7.84 12.88 1.56
C PHE A 352 -6.73 13.51 2.40
N LEU A 353 -5.92 14.40 1.82
CA LEU A 353 -4.89 15.15 2.56
C LEU A 353 -5.51 16.15 3.56
N GLU A 354 -6.54 16.89 3.14
CA GLU A 354 -7.29 17.80 4.03
C GLU A 354 -7.95 17.03 5.19
N CYS A 355 -8.68 15.95 4.89
CA CYS A 355 -9.30 15.14 5.92
C CYS A 355 -8.28 14.51 6.87
N ALA A 356 -7.07 14.16 6.38
CA ALA A 356 -6.02 13.60 7.23
C ALA A 356 -5.47 14.65 8.21
N TRP A 357 -5.26 15.89 7.72
CA TRP A 357 -4.89 17.02 8.57
C TRP A 357 -5.96 17.27 9.64
N GLU A 358 -7.22 17.43 9.23
CA GLU A 358 -8.35 17.71 10.13
C GLU A 358 -8.55 16.62 11.18
N ALA A 359 -8.46 15.34 10.78
CA ALA A 359 -8.61 14.23 11.71
C ALA A 359 -7.53 14.26 12.81
N LEU A 360 -6.29 14.58 12.44
CA LEU A 360 -5.18 14.75 13.41
C LEU A 360 -5.39 15.96 14.31
N GLU A 361 -5.87 17.08 13.75
CA GLU A 361 -6.18 18.28 14.50
C GLU A 361 -7.29 18.05 15.53
N ILE A 362 -8.37 17.35 15.13
CA ILE A 362 -9.46 16.92 16.02
C ILE A 362 -8.94 15.97 17.10
N ALA A 363 -8.01 15.08 16.76
CA ALA A 363 -7.35 14.19 17.72
C ALA A 363 -6.37 14.92 18.67
N GLY A 364 -6.07 16.20 18.43
CA GLY A 364 -5.14 16.99 19.24
C GLY A 364 -3.66 16.73 18.94
N TYR A 365 -3.33 16.15 17.79
CA TYR A 365 -1.96 15.82 17.40
C TYR A 365 -1.42 16.75 16.31
N ASN A 366 -0.30 17.41 16.60
CA ASN A 366 0.46 18.13 15.58
C ASN A 366 1.40 17.16 14.84
N PRO A 367 1.15 16.86 13.55
CA PRO A 367 1.97 15.90 12.81
C PRO A 367 3.44 16.33 12.66
N GLY A 368 3.71 17.64 12.59
CA GLY A 368 5.07 18.17 12.44
C GLY A 368 5.97 17.93 13.65
N ASN A 369 5.38 17.76 14.84
CA ASN A 369 6.10 17.66 16.11
C ASN A 369 5.86 16.33 16.85
N TYR A 370 5.08 15.41 16.28
CA TYR A 370 4.81 14.13 16.93
C TYR A 370 6.06 13.23 16.90
N PRO A 371 6.60 12.82 18.05
CA PRO A 371 7.85 12.05 18.09
C PRO A 371 7.66 10.56 17.78
N GLY A 372 6.42 10.10 17.56
CA GLY A 372 6.09 8.71 17.30
C GLY A 372 5.84 8.36 15.85
N SER A 373 5.67 7.07 15.63
CA SER A 373 5.37 6.51 14.32
C SER A 373 3.89 6.72 14.01
N VAL A 374 3.57 7.60 13.05
CA VAL A 374 2.20 7.76 12.54
C VAL A 374 2.08 6.97 11.24
N GLY A 375 1.30 5.88 11.26
CA GLY A 375 0.99 5.09 10.07
C GLY A 375 -0.18 5.68 9.27
N VAL A 376 -0.22 5.44 7.97
CA VAL A 376 -1.31 5.87 7.07
C VAL A 376 -1.77 4.68 6.24
N TYR A 377 -3.05 4.32 6.40
CA TYR A 377 -3.69 3.20 5.73
C TYR A 377 -4.91 3.72 4.97
N GLY A 378 -4.93 3.60 3.65
CA GLY A 378 -6.07 4.09 2.89
C GLY A 378 -6.07 3.58 1.46
N GLY A 379 -7.19 3.79 0.77
CA GLY A 379 -7.34 3.45 -0.62
C GLY A 379 -8.24 4.44 -1.34
N SER A 380 -8.04 4.55 -2.65
CA SER A 380 -8.88 5.36 -3.52
C SER A 380 -9.59 4.53 -4.58
N SER A 381 -10.71 5.06 -5.09
CA SER A 381 -11.26 4.59 -6.36
C SER A 381 -10.33 4.97 -7.53
N PRO A 382 -10.44 4.32 -8.71
CA PRO A 382 -9.69 4.71 -9.89
C PRO A 382 -9.92 6.19 -10.26
N SER A 383 -8.88 6.87 -10.74
CA SER A 383 -8.96 8.29 -11.10
C SER A 383 -9.80 8.51 -12.37
N THR A 384 -11.07 8.83 -12.18
CA THR A 384 -11.93 9.32 -13.27
C THR A 384 -11.53 10.73 -13.72
N TYR A 385 -10.95 11.52 -12.83
CA TYR A 385 -10.40 12.85 -13.14
C TYR A 385 -9.28 12.80 -14.20
N LEU A 386 -8.32 11.88 -14.06
CA LEU A 386 -7.27 11.66 -15.06
C LEU A 386 -7.86 11.29 -16.43
N ILE A 387 -8.89 10.44 -16.44
CA ILE A 387 -9.51 9.96 -17.68
C ILE A 387 -10.29 11.08 -18.36
N ASN A 388 -11.17 11.76 -17.62
CA ASN A 388 -12.16 12.67 -18.20
C ASN A 388 -11.64 14.10 -18.36
N ASN A 389 -10.85 14.61 -17.42
CA ASN A 389 -10.43 16.01 -17.40
C ASN A 389 -9.02 16.19 -17.98
N ILE A 390 -8.09 15.29 -17.64
CA ILE A 390 -6.69 15.43 -18.04
C ILE A 390 -6.44 14.77 -19.41
N SER A 391 -6.85 13.50 -19.61
CA SER A 391 -6.52 12.75 -20.83
C SER A 391 -7.18 13.32 -22.09
N HIS A 392 -8.36 13.92 -21.97
CA HIS A 392 -9.00 14.64 -23.08
C HIS A 392 -8.21 15.88 -23.52
N SER A 393 -7.58 16.61 -22.58
CA SER A 393 -6.75 17.78 -22.87
C SER A 393 -5.42 17.45 -23.57
N LEU A 394 -4.96 16.20 -23.45
CA LEU A 394 -3.74 15.68 -24.09
C LEU A 394 -3.93 15.25 -25.55
N GLY A 395 -5.14 15.39 -26.10
CA GLY A 395 -5.45 15.35 -27.52
C GLY A 395 -5.69 13.95 -28.10
N SER A 396 -6.97 13.57 -28.25
CA SER A 396 -7.60 13.17 -29.53
C SER A 396 -8.94 12.44 -29.29
N SER A 397 -9.93 12.79 -30.10
CA SER A 397 -11.26 12.20 -30.20
C SER A 397 -11.28 10.77 -30.78
N GLN A 398 -10.24 9.98 -30.54
CA GLN A 398 -10.18 8.56 -30.89
C GLN A 398 -9.43 7.86 -29.77
N THR A 399 -9.90 6.67 -29.39
CA THR A 399 -9.25 5.74 -28.47
C THR A 399 -7.83 5.42 -28.94
N SER A 400 -6.91 6.33 -28.63
CA SER A 400 -5.53 6.30 -29.06
C SER A 400 -4.69 5.52 -28.05
N PRO A 401 -3.63 4.82 -28.47
CA PRO A 401 -2.60 4.24 -27.60
C PRO A 401 -1.98 5.23 -26.57
N LEU A 402 -2.38 6.50 -26.59
CA LEU A 402 -2.12 7.52 -25.58
C LEU A 402 -2.64 7.16 -24.19
N LEU A 403 -3.83 6.55 -24.04
CA LEU A 403 -4.34 6.13 -22.72
C LEU A 403 -3.46 5.02 -22.13
N THR A 404 -3.06 4.05 -22.95
CA THR A 404 -2.06 3.04 -22.59
C THR A 404 -0.70 3.67 -22.28
N HIS A 405 -0.31 4.74 -22.99
CA HIS A 405 0.93 5.46 -22.70
C HIS A 405 0.87 6.18 -21.34
N CYS A 406 -0.22 6.90 -21.04
CA CYS A 406 -0.42 7.59 -19.76
C CYS A 406 -0.49 6.60 -18.60
N LEU A 407 -1.16 5.46 -18.78
CA LEU A 407 -1.35 4.45 -17.72
C LEU A 407 -0.10 3.57 -17.48
N PHE A 408 0.73 3.28 -18.51
CA PHE A 408 1.81 2.29 -18.41
C PHE A 408 3.21 2.76 -18.83
N ARG A 409 3.34 3.86 -19.58
CA ARG A 409 4.63 4.47 -19.98
C ARG A 409 4.84 5.87 -19.40
N GLY A 410 3.95 6.26 -18.49
CA GLY A 410 3.83 7.59 -17.94
C GLY A 410 3.25 8.61 -18.92
N THR A 411 2.62 9.64 -18.36
CA THR A 411 2.40 10.89 -19.09
C THR A 411 3.77 11.54 -19.37
N LYS A 412 3.83 12.54 -20.27
CA LYS A 412 5.07 13.32 -20.46
C LYS A 412 5.52 14.03 -19.18
N ASP A 413 4.66 14.10 -18.16
CA ASP A 413 4.83 14.85 -16.92
C ASP A 413 4.61 13.94 -15.70
N VAL A 414 5.71 13.55 -15.05
CA VAL A 414 5.72 12.70 -13.85
C VAL A 414 4.78 13.23 -12.74
N HIS A 415 4.55 14.54 -12.66
CA HIS A 415 3.64 15.12 -11.68
C HIS A 415 2.18 14.70 -11.90
N THR A 416 1.77 14.51 -13.16
CA THR A 416 0.42 14.06 -13.49
C THR A 416 0.20 12.61 -13.05
N ASP A 417 1.17 11.72 -13.26
CA ASP A 417 1.03 10.31 -12.86
C ASP A 417 0.98 10.17 -11.34
N LEU A 418 1.88 10.87 -10.64
CA LEU A 418 1.94 10.86 -9.18
C LEU A 418 0.68 11.48 -8.55
N GLY A 419 0.13 12.53 -9.17
CA GLY A 419 -1.07 13.25 -8.71
C GLY A 419 -2.38 12.49 -8.87
N ASN A 420 -2.40 11.41 -9.66
CA ASN A 420 -3.63 10.72 -10.04
C ASN A 420 -3.59 9.19 -9.82
N GLY A 421 -2.42 8.60 -9.55
CA GLY A 421 -2.31 7.19 -9.19
C GLY A 421 -2.81 6.91 -7.77
N GLY A 422 -3.65 5.87 -7.61
CA GLY A 422 -4.16 5.47 -6.29
C GLY A 422 -3.06 5.01 -5.32
N ASP A 423 -1.97 4.46 -5.83
CA ASP A 423 -0.85 3.95 -5.03
C ASP A 423 -0.15 5.03 -4.18
N TYR A 424 -0.20 6.29 -4.63
CA TYR A 424 0.50 7.39 -3.98
C TYR A 424 -0.32 8.09 -2.91
N LEU A 425 -1.60 7.73 -2.72
CA LEU A 425 -2.53 8.46 -1.86
C LEU A 425 -2.04 8.51 -0.38
N PRO A 426 -1.78 7.38 0.31
CA PRO A 426 -1.23 7.39 1.68
C PRO A 426 0.18 7.99 1.74
N MET A 427 0.99 7.76 0.70
CA MET A 427 2.38 8.23 0.64
C MET A 427 2.46 9.75 0.58
N ARG A 428 1.51 10.38 -0.13
CA ARG A 428 1.39 11.84 -0.23
C ARG A 428 1.08 12.46 1.12
N VAL A 429 0.15 11.88 1.88
CA VAL A 429 -0.14 12.30 3.26
C VAL A 429 1.09 12.17 4.13
N SER A 430 1.76 11.02 4.08
CA SER A 430 2.96 10.78 4.88
C SER A 430 4.08 11.76 4.55
N TYR A 431 4.30 12.05 3.27
CA TYR A 431 5.29 13.01 2.82
C TYR A 431 4.94 14.44 3.27
N LYS A 432 3.72 14.91 2.99
CA LYS A 432 3.31 16.30 3.27
C LYS A 432 3.19 16.60 4.75
N LEU A 433 2.75 15.62 5.55
CA LEU A 433 2.60 15.78 7.00
C LEU A 433 3.82 15.27 7.79
N ASN A 434 4.89 14.88 7.11
CA ASN A 434 6.13 14.36 7.71
C ASN A 434 5.92 13.13 8.61
N LEU A 435 4.94 12.27 8.29
CA LEU A 435 4.63 11.06 9.05
C LEU A 435 5.65 9.95 8.70
N LYS A 436 6.11 9.24 9.74
CA LYS A 436 7.23 8.27 9.62
C LYS A 436 6.85 6.82 9.89
N GLY A 437 5.56 6.53 10.04
CA GLY A 437 5.07 5.16 10.14
C GLY A 437 4.83 4.49 8.79
N PRO A 438 4.29 3.26 8.79
CA PRO A 438 3.94 2.57 7.56
C PRO A 438 2.93 3.38 6.74
N SER A 439 3.11 3.44 5.43
CA SER A 439 2.22 4.15 4.51
C SER A 439 1.75 3.19 3.43
N VAL A 440 0.51 2.72 3.54
CA VAL A 440 0.03 1.54 2.82
C VAL A 440 -1.24 1.85 2.04
N ASN A 441 -1.17 1.68 0.71
CA ASN A 441 -2.34 1.65 -0.16
C ASN A 441 -3.08 0.31 -0.01
N VAL A 442 -4.39 0.36 0.16
CA VAL A 442 -5.26 -0.82 0.32
C VAL A 442 -6.29 -0.81 -0.81
N GLN A 443 -6.53 -1.96 -1.44
CA GLN A 443 -7.57 -2.09 -2.46
C GLN A 443 -8.27 -3.45 -2.37
N THR A 444 -9.52 -3.43 -1.88
CA THR A 444 -10.38 -4.61 -1.73
C THR A 444 -11.83 -4.31 -2.13
N ALA A 445 -12.02 -3.45 -3.13
CA ALA A 445 -13.33 -2.96 -3.58
C ALA A 445 -14.10 -2.28 -2.43
N CYS A 446 -15.40 -2.57 -2.26
CA CYS A 446 -16.26 -1.92 -1.27
C CYS A 446 -15.80 -2.07 0.21
N SER A 447 -14.96 -3.07 0.52
CA SER A 447 -14.43 -3.28 1.89
C SER A 447 -13.14 -2.51 2.18
N THR A 448 -12.55 -1.83 1.19
CA THR A 448 -11.22 -1.20 1.25
C THR A 448 -10.97 -0.40 2.52
N SER A 449 -11.83 0.58 2.82
CA SER A 449 -11.61 1.45 3.97
C SER A 449 -11.76 0.75 5.33
N LEU A 450 -12.59 -0.30 5.43
CA LEU A 450 -12.72 -1.08 6.66
C LEU A 450 -11.54 -2.06 6.83
N VAL A 451 -11.00 -2.59 5.72
CA VAL A 451 -9.73 -3.34 5.72
C VAL A 451 -8.58 -2.43 6.13
N ALA A 452 -8.54 -1.18 5.67
CA ALA A 452 -7.54 -0.20 6.10
C ALA A 452 -7.58 0.03 7.63
N VAL A 453 -8.78 0.13 8.21
CA VAL A 453 -8.98 0.21 9.68
C VAL A 453 -8.45 -1.05 10.37
N HIS A 454 -8.71 -2.24 9.83
CA HIS A 454 -8.17 -3.49 10.38
C HIS A 454 -6.63 -3.49 10.37
N LEU A 455 -6.00 -3.13 9.25
CA LEU A 455 -4.53 -3.09 9.12
C LEU A 455 -3.91 -2.05 10.05
N ALA A 456 -4.54 -0.89 10.20
CA ALA A 456 -4.12 0.13 11.17
C ALA A 456 -4.23 -0.39 12.61
N CYS A 457 -5.29 -1.11 12.96
CA CYS A 457 -5.40 -1.80 14.25
C CYS A 457 -4.26 -2.80 14.46
N GLN A 458 -3.93 -3.63 13.46
CA GLN A 458 -2.82 -4.57 13.56
C GLN A 458 -1.48 -3.87 13.77
N SER A 459 -1.22 -2.78 13.03
CA SER A 459 0.00 -1.98 13.18
C SER A 459 0.15 -1.37 14.57
N LEU A 460 -0.94 -0.90 15.17
CA LEU A 460 -0.94 -0.40 16.53
C LEU A 460 -0.71 -1.53 17.55
N ARG A 461 -1.30 -2.71 17.33
CA ARG A 461 -1.12 -3.88 18.21
C ARG A 461 0.28 -4.48 18.11
N SER A 462 0.89 -4.49 16.93
CA SER A 462 2.27 -4.94 16.71
C SER A 462 3.30 -3.89 17.15
N GLY A 463 2.86 -2.64 17.35
CA GLY A 463 3.74 -1.53 17.64
C GLY A 463 4.51 -1.05 16.41
N GLU A 464 4.10 -1.32 15.18
CA GLU A 464 4.66 -0.64 14.01
C GLU A 464 4.27 0.86 14.01
N SER A 465 3.07 1.17 14.50
CA SER A 465 2.54 2.52 14.67
C SER A 465 2.31 2.85 16.15
N ASP A 466 2.49 4.12 16.52
CA ASP A 466 2.02 4.70 17.79
C ASP A 466 0.67 5.38 17.63
N LEU A 467 0.45 5.97 16.45
CA LEU A 467 -0.81 6.57 16.00
C LEU A 467 -1.05 6.07 14.57
N ALA A 468 -2.29 5.88 14.15
CA ALA A 468 -2.57 5.45 12.78
C ALA A 468 -3.77 6.18 12.19
N LEU A 469 -3.62 6.66 10.95
CA LEU A 469 -4.70 7.15 10.11
C LEU A 469 -5.25 5.99 9.27
N ALA A 470 -6.57 5.83 9.26
CA ALA A 470 -7.24 4.81 8.45
C ALA A 470 -8.46 5.37 7.74
N GLY A 471 -8.63 5.10 6.45
CA GLY A 471 -9.75 5.66 5.71
C GLY A 471 -9.87 5.23 4.25
N GLY A 472 -10.65 5.98 3.49
CA GLY A 472 -10.77 5.82 2.04
C GLY A 472 -11.39 7.05 1.38
N VAL A 473 -11.21 7.15 0.07
CA VAL A 473 -11.78 8.23 -0.75
C VAL A 473 -12.28 7.69 -2.09
N SER A 474 -13.49 8.09 -2.47
CA SER A 474 -14.08 7.80 -3.79
C SER A 474 -14.61 9.11 -4.34
N ILE A 475 -14.12 9.57 -5.49
CA ILE A 475 -14.67 10.76 -6.15
C ILE A 475 -14.78 10.47 -7.64
N PHE A 476 -16.00 10.61 -8.15
CA PHE A 476 -16.30 10.40 -9.56
C PHE A 476 -16.46 11.76 -10.25
N VAL A 477 -15.76 11.96 -11.37
CA VAL A 477 -15.86 13.17 -12.19
C VAL A 477 -16.14 12.73 -13.63
N PRO A 478 -17.15 13.29 -14.33
CA PRO A 478 -18.12 14.28 -13.83
C PRO A 478 -19.08 13.69 -12.78
N GLN A 479 -19.55 14.55 -11.86
CA GLN A 479 -20.45 14.12 -10.77
C GLN A 479 -21.93 14.09 -11.15
N LYS A 480 -22.34 14.96 -12.09
CA LYS A 480 -23.74 15.08 -12.54
C LYS A 480 -24.04 14.08 -13.66
N THR A 481 -23.83 12.81 -13.38
CA THR A 481 -24.12 11.71 -14.29
C THR A 481 -25.07 10.74 -13.63
N GLY A 482 -25.85 10.04 -14.47
CA GLY A 482 -26.64 8.91 -14.05
C GLY A 482 -25.89 7.59 -14.18
N TYR A 483 -26.65 6.51 -14.22
CA TYR A 483 -26.13 5.17 -14.48
C TYR A 483 -27.15 4.32 -15.21
N LEU A 484 -26.67 3.27 -15.87
CA LEU A 484 -27.53 2.34 -16.59
C LEU A 484 -28.02 1.23 -15.65
N TYR A 485 -29.33 1.18 -15.42
CA TYR A 485 -29.96 0.08 -14.71
C TYR A 485 -29.98 -1.19 -15.56
N GLN A 486 -29.66 -2.31 -14.92
CA GLN A 486 -29.83 -3.64 -15.47
C GLN A 486 -30.40 -4.55 -14.39
N GLU A 487 -31.50 -5.24 -14.74
CA GLU A 487 -32.14 -6.19 -13.84
C GLU A 487 -31.16 -7.29 -13.38
N GLY A 488 -31.16 -7.58 -12.08
CA GLY A 488 -30.27 -8.56 -11.46
C GLY A 488 -28.85 -8.05 -11.14
N MET A 489 -28.52 -6.80 -11.48
CA MET A 489 -27.27 -6.15 -11.08
C MET A 489 -27.44 -5.34 -9.78
N MET A 490 -26.39 -4.64 -9.34
CA MET A 490 -26.37 -3.98 -8.03
C MET A 490 -27.06 -2.62 -7.99
N LEU A 491 -27.30 -1.99 -9.15
CA LEU A 491 -27.78 -0.61 -9.23
C LEU A 491 -29.31 -0.57 -9.15
N SER A 492 -29.87 0.37 -8.39
CA SER A 492 -31.32 0.50 -8.23
C SER A 492 -31.96 1.17 -9.45
N PRO A 493 -33.20 0.80 -9.82
CA PRO A 493 -33.86 1.35 -11.00
C PRO A 493 -34.34 2.80 -10.84
N ASP A 494 -34.28 3.35 -9.62
CA ASP A 494 -34.93 4.62 -9.30
C ASP A 494 -34.08 5.56 -8.42
N GLY A 495 -32.79 5.25 -8.22
CA GLY A 495 -31.88 6.12 -7.48
C GLY A 495 -31.98 6.02 -5.96
N HIS A 496 -32.75 5.06 -5.43
CA HIS A 496 -32.86 4.86 -3.99
C HIS A 496 -32.26 3.53 -3.54
N CYS A 497 -31.67 3.52 -2.34
CA CYS A 497 -31.17 2.32 -1.69
C CYS A 497 -32.16 1.91 -0.59
N ARG A 498 -32.85 0.77 -0.75
CA ARG A 498 -33.85 0.28 0.21
C ARG A 498 -33.36 -0.99 0.91
N ALA A 499 -32.40 -0.81 1.82
CA ALA A 499 -31.81 -1.93 2.55
C ALA A 499 -32.88 -2.70 3.35
N PHE A 500 -32.94 -4.00 3.15
CA PHE A 500 -33.81 -4.99 3.82
C PHE A 500 -35.31 -4.89 3.53
N ASP A 501 -35.72 -3.95 2.67
CA ASP A 501 -37.12 -3.76 2.28
C ASP A 501 -37.55 -4.77 1.21
N ALA A 502 -38.85 -5.10 1.16
CA ALA A 502 -39.45 -5.95 0.14
C ALA A 502 -39.27 -5.41 -1.29
N GLU A 503 -39.19 -4.09 -1.45
CA GLU A 503 -38.93 -3.40 -2.72
C GLU A 503 -37.45 -3.05 -2.90
N GLY A 504 -36.54 -3.70 -2.15
CA GLY A 504 -35.09 -3.56 -2.32
C GLY A 504 -34.61 -4.11 -3.68
N GLN A 505 -34.16 -3.22 -4.56
CA GLN A 505 -33.72 -3.54 -5.93
C GLN A 505 -32.30 -3.07 -6.27
N GLY A 506 -31.50 -2.67 -5.27
CA GLY A 506 -30.12 -2.25 -5.44
C GLY A 506 -29.76 -0.96 -4.69
N THR A 507 -28.60 -0.41 -5.06
CA THR A 507 -28.02 0.82 -4.52
C THR A 507 -27.60 1.77 -5.65
N LEU A 508 -26.93 2.86 -5.32
CA LEU A 508 -26.31 3.78 -6.28
C LEU A 508 -24.94 4.21 -5.77
N PHE A 509 -23.95 4.33 -6.66
CA PHE A 509 -22.61 4.74 -6.26
C PHE A 509 -22.49 6.25 -6.14
N GLY A 510 -21.65 6.72 -5.22
CA GLY A 510 -21.41 8.15 -5.00
C GLY A 510 -20.02 8.49 -4.48
N SER A 511 -19.81 9.79 -4.29
CA SER A 511 -18.51 10.34 -3.88
C SER A 511 -18.45 10.66 -2.39
N GLY A 512 -17.30 10.44 -1.76
CA GLY A 512 -17.03 10.83 -0.38
C GLY A 512 -15.64 10.46 0.10
N VAL A 513 -15.24 11.01 1.23
CA VAL A 513 -13.98 10.73 1.93
C VAL A 513 -14.23 10.61 3.43
N GLY A 514 -13.54 9.67 4.08
CA GLY A 514 -13.58 9.52 5.54
C GLY A 514 -12.27 8.97 6.07
N ILE A 515 -11.82 9.52 7.21
CA ILE A 515 -10.59 9.13 7.90
C ILE A 515 -10.84 9.11 9.40
N VAL A 516 -10.29 8.09 10.09
CA VAL A 516 -10.21 8.02 11.55
C VAL A 516 -8.76 8.00 12.02
N VAL A 517 -8.54 8.58 13.20
CA VAL A 517 -7.27 8.50 13.94
C VAL A 517 -7.42 7.45 15.03
N LEU A 518 -6.51 6.48 15.01
CA LEU A 518 -6.51 5.32 15.87
C LEU A 518 -5.29 5.33 16.78
N LYS A 519 -5.49 4.88 18.02
CA LYS A 519 -4.44 4.75 19.02
C LYS A 519 -4.72 3.58 19.96
N ARG A 520 -3.69 2.99 20.58
CA ARG A 520 -3.90 2.01 21.66
C ARG A 520 -4.69 2.67 22.79
N LEU A 521 -5.77 2.04 23.28
CA LEU A 521 -6.68 2.64 24.26
C LEU A 521 -5.97 3.07 25.54
N GLU A 522 -5.07 2.24 26.05
CA GLU A 522 -4.29 2.55 27.26
C GLU A 522 -3.44 3.83 27.09
N GLU A 523 -2.86 4.04 25.92
CA GLU A 523 -2.06 5.22 25.60
C GLU A 523 -2.95 6.43 25.31
N ALA A 524 -4.13 6.22 24.75
CA ALA A 524 -5.11 7.28 24.58
C ALA A 524 -5.57 7.84 25.94
N ILE A 525 -5.88 6.95 26.88
CA ILE A 525 -6.24 7.33 28.25
C ILE A 525 -5.05 7.99 28.96
N ALA A 526 -3.84 7.46 28.80
CA ALA A 526 -2.64 8.00 29.44
C ALA A 526 -2.30 9.42 28.96
N ASP A 527 -2.44 9.68 27.66
CA ASP A 527 -2.16 10.98 27.07
C ASP A 527 -3.34 11.97 27.22
N GLY A 528 -4.49 11.49 27.70
CA GLY A 528 -5.68 12.31 27.94
C GLY A 528 -6.46 12.63 26.66
N ASP A 529 -6.34 11.77 25.64
CA ASP A 529 -7.06 11.92 24.38
C ASP A 529 -8.58 11.84 24.60
N HIS A 530 -9.33 12.53 23.76
CA HIS A 530 -10.75 12.28 23.66
C HIS A 530 -10.98 10.94 22.95
N VAL A 531 -11.70 10.01 23.58
CA VAL A 531 -12.04 8.72 22.97
C VAL A 531 -13.50 8.77 22.55
N TYR A 532 -13.77 8.65 21.25
CA TYR A 532 -15.13 8.62 20.72
C TYR A 532 -15.77 7.23 20.87
N ALA A 533 -15.01 6.19 20.57
CA ALA A 533 -15.38 4.79 20.72
C ALA A 533 -14.13 3.91 20.77
N THR A 534 -14.31 2.65 21.12
CA THR A 534 -13.25 1.65 21.23
C THR A 534 -13.50 0.49 20.27
N ILE A 535 -12.52 0.14 19.43
CA ILE A 535 -12.50 -1.07 18.63
C ILE A 535 -11.97 -2.22 19.49
N LYS A 536 -12.85 -3.20 19.76
CA LYS A 536 -12.54 -4.38 20.58
C LYS A 536 -11.91 -5.49 19.74
N GLY A 537 -12.48 -5.73 18.56
CA GLY A 537 -12.05 -6.77 17.63
C GLY A 537 -12.34 -6.39 16.19
N SER A 538 -11.54 -6.91 15.27
CA SER A 538 -11.80 -6.80 13.83
C SER A 538 -11.21 -8.00 13.11
N ALA A 539 -11.89 -8.47 12.07
CA ALA A 539 -11.41 -9.59 11.26
C ALA A 539 -11.67 -9.35 9.78
N ILE A 540 -10.81 -9.92 8.95
CA ILE A 540 -10.92 -9.91 7.50
C ILE A 540 -10.69 -11.32 6.95
N ASN A 541 -11.37 -11.68 5.86
CA ASN A 541 -11.11 -12.93 5.15
C ASN A 541 -11.45 -12.80 3.66
N ASN A 542 -11.44 -13.92 2.93
CA ASN A 542 -11.93 -13.98 1.56
C ASN A 542 -12.84 -15.20 1.34
N ASP A 543 -13.88 -15.04 0.54
CA ASP A 543 -14.85 -16.08 0.19
C ASP A 543 -14.23 -17.28 -0.55
N GLY A 544 -13.09 -17.09 -1.21
CA GLY A 544 -12.45 -18.13 -2.02
C GLY A 544 -13.31 -18.58 -3.20
N ALA A 545 -13.13 -19.84 -3.62
CA ALA A 545 -13.77 -20.41 -4.81
C ALA A 545 -15.15 -21.03 -4.54
N VAL A 546 -15.58 -21.15 -3.27
CA VAL A 546 -16.80 -21.86 -2.87
C VAL A 546 -18.00 -20.90 -2.88
N LYS A 547 -18.20 -20.20 -3.99
CA LYS A 547 -19.32 -19.28 -4.22
C LYS A 547 -19.85 -19.42 -5.64
N VAL A 548 -21.12 -19.09 -5.82
CA VAL A 548 -21.85 -19.32 -7.10
C VAL A 548 -21.30 -18.50 -8.28
N SER A 549 -20.67 -17.35 -8.02
CA SER A 549 -19.97 -16.57 -9.04
C SER A 549 -18.89 -15.68 -8.40
N TYR A 550 -18.01 -15.10 -9.22
CA TYR A 550 -16.96 -14.19 -8.74
C TYR A 550 -17.51 -12.99 -7.94
N THR A 551 -18.66 -12.46 -8.36
CA THR A 551 -19.29 -11.27 -7.76
C THR A 551 -20.35 -11.59 -6.71
N ALA A 552 -20.81 -12.85 -6.62
CA ALA A 552 -21.75 -13.25 -5.58
C ALA A 552 -21.07 -13.27 -4.20
N PRO A 553 -21.76 -12.86 -3.13
CA PRO A 553 -21.26 -13.01 -1.76
C PRO A 553 -21.33 -14.48 -1.28
N SER A 554 -20.49 -14.84 -0.30
CA SER A 554 -20.57 -16.12 0.43
C SER A 554 -21.15 -15.93 1.83
N ILE A 555 -22.16 -16.73 2.18
CA ILE A 555 -22.70 -16.78 3.55
C ILE A 555 -21.61 -17.26 4.51
N GLU A 556 -20.86 -18.30 4.15
CA GLU A 556 -19.81 -18.90 4.97
C GLU A 556 -18.65 -17.93 5.23
N GLY A 557 -18.22 -17.20 4.19
CA GLY A 557 -17.19 -16.17 4.31
C GLY A 557 -17.60 -15.07 5.28
N GLN A 558 -18.84 -14.56 5.17
CA GLN A 558 -19.36 -13.54 6.08
C GLN A 558 -19.50 -14.06 7.52
N ILE A 559 -20.02 -15.28 7.73
CA ILE A 559 -20.08 -15.90 9.07
C ILE A 559 -18.71 -15.94 9.71
N ALA A 560 -17.69 -16.43 8.97
CA ALA A 560 -16.35 -16.57 9.51
C ALA A 560 -15.76 -15.20 9.91
N ALA A 561 -15.89 -14.16 9.08
CA ALA A 561 -15.40 -12.83 9.40
C ALA A 561 -16.09 -12.23 10.64
N ILE A 562 -17.43 -12.38 10.74
CA ILE A 562 -18.20 -11.88 11.88
C ILE A 562 -17.85 -12.63 13.16
N SER A 563 -17.84 -13.96 13.11
CA SER A 563 -17.50 -14.82 14.26
C SER A 563 -16.08 -14.58 14.75
N GLU A 564 -15.11 -14.42 13.85
CA GLU A 564 -13.72 -14.14 14.22
C GLU A 564 -13.56 -12.76 14.87
N ALA A 565 -14.24 -11.73 14.35
CA ALA A 565 -14.22 -10.39 14.94
C ALA A 565 -14.85 -10.39 16.35
N LEU A 566 -15.97 -11.10 16.54
CA LEU A 566 -16.62 -11.28 17.84
C LEU A 566 -15.72 -12.04 18.83
N ALA A 567 -15.07 -13.12 18.37
CA ALA A 567 -14.13 -13.88 19.17
C ALA A 567 -12.91 -13.03 19.58
N MET A 568 -12.36 -12.25 18.65
CA MET A 568 -11.25 -11.33 18.91
C MET A 568 -11.64 -10.23 19.90
N ALA A 569 -12.87 -9.74 19.82
CA ALA A 569 -13.41 -8.77 20.76
C ALA A 569 -13.59 -9.33 22.17
N ASN A 570 -13.66 -10.66 22.32
CA ASN A 570 -13.85 -11.37 23.59
C ASN A 570 -15.05 -10.82 24.39
N ILE A 571 -16.17 -10.62 23.71
CA ILE A 571 -17.44 -10.17 24.28
C ILE A 571 -18.53 -11.23 24.07
N ASP A 572 -19.59 -11.15 24.87
CA ASP A 572 -20.81 -11.90 24.61
C ASP A 572 -21.60 -11.23 23.47
N PRO A 573 -21.87 -11.92 22.34
CA PRO A 573 -22.62 -11.36 21.21
C PRO A 573 -24.00 -10.79 21.57
N ARG A 574 -24.64 -11.26 22.67
CA ARG A 574 -25.92 -10.70 23.17
C ARG A 574 -25.82 -9.25 23.61
N THR A 575 -24.61 -8.76 23.86
CA THR A 575 -24.36 -7.37 24.26
C THR A 575 -24.22 -6.43 23.07
N VAL A 576 -24.02 -6.95 21.85
CA VAL A 576 -24.07 -6.16 20.63
C VAL A 576 -25.53 -5.86 20.30
N SER A 577 -25.91 -4.59 20.41
CA SER A 577 -27.31 -4.16 20.27
C SER A 577 -27.57 -3.32 19.02
N TYR A 578 -26.54 -3.05 18.23
CA TYR A 578 -26.65 -2.44 16.91
C TYR A 578 -25.63 -3.05 15.94
N VAL A 579 -26.02 -3.26 14.69
CA VAL A 579 -25.08 -3.57 13.60
C VAL A 579 -25.32 -2.62 12.44
N GLU A 580 -24.29 -1.85 12.10
CA GLU A 580 -24.22 -1.17 10.82
C GLU A 580 -23.80 -2.18 9.76
N THR A 581 -24.77 -2.53 8.91
CA THR A 581 -24.62 -3.56 7.88
C THR A 581 -23.90 -3.03 6.65
N HIS A 582 -23.45 -3.95 5.79
CA HIS A 582 -23.11 -3.57 4.43
C HIS A 582 -24.37 -3.12 3.67
N GLY A 583 -25.50 -3.83 3.80
CA GLY A 583 -26.87 -3.37 3.53
C GLY A 583 -27.02 -2.57 2.24
N THR A 584 -26.90 -3.25 1.09
CA THR A 584 -26.91 -2.61 -0.24
C THR A 584 -28.30 -2.52 -0.85
N GLY A 585 -29.35 -3.02 -0.19
CA GLY A 585 -30.68 -3.02 -0.79
C GLY A 585 -30.80 -3.99 -1.96
N THR A 586 -29.85 -4.91 -2.13
CA THR A 586 -29.87 -5.86 -3.23
C THR A 586 -30.74 -7.08 -2.86
N PRO A 587 -31.56 -7.60 -3.80
CA PRO A 587 -32.46 -8.73 -3.52
C PRO A 587 -31.75 -9.98 -2.98
N LEU A 588 -30.49 -10.20 -3.40
CA LEU A 588 -29.67 -11.35 -3.00
C LEU A 588 -28.75 -11.05 -1.81
N GLY A 589 -28.14 -9.86 -1.78
CA GLY A 589 -27.12 -9.53 -0.77
C GLY A 589 -27.71 -9.37 0.63
N ASP A 590 -28.86 -8.70 0.76
CA ASP A 590 -29.46 -8.41 2.05
C ASP A 590 -29.90 -9.70 2.79
N PRO A 591 -30.58 -10.68 2.16
CA PRO A 591 -30.86 -11.97 2.81
C PRO A 591 -29.61 -12.76 3.21
N ILE A 592 -28.57 -12.73 2.37
CA ILE A 592 -27.30 -13.40 2.66
C ILE A 592 -26.64 -12.80 3.90
N GLU A 593 -26.60 -11.47 4.00
CA GLU A 593 -26.02 -10.76 5.14
C GLU A 593 -26.76 -11.05 6.44
N ILE A 594 -28.10 -10.98 6.44
CA ILE A 594 -28.88 -11.28 7.66
C ILE A 594 -28.77 -12.76 8.05
N ALA A 595 -28.73 -13.68 7.08
CA ALA A 595 -28.50 -15.09 7.35
C ALA A 595 -27.12 -15.33 7.97
N ALA A 596 -26.08 -14.66 7.46
CA ALA A 596 -24.72 -14.77 7.99
C ALA A 596 -24.61 -14.19 9.41
N LEU A 597 -25.11 -12.97 9.64
CA LEU A 597 -25.20 -12.35 10.96
C LEU A 597 -25.96 -13.24 11.95
N THR A 598 -27.11 -13.77 11.55
CA THR A 598 -27.94 -14.65 12.39
C THR A 598 -27.15 -15.89 12.79
N LYS A 599 -26.52 -16.57 11.83
CA LYS A 599 -25.74 -17.78 12.11
C LYS A 599 -24.52 -17.48 13.00
N ALA A 600 -23.83 -16.36 12.80
CA ALA A 600 -22.69 -15.96 13.63
C ALA A 600 -23.13 -15.69 15.09
N PHE A 601 -24.21 -14.95 15.29
CA PHE A 601 -24.71 -14.64 16.64
C PHE A 601 -25.28 -15.87 17.35
N ARG A 602 -25.95 -16.77 16.64
CA ARG A 602 -26.53 -18.02 17.17
C ARG A 602 -25.49 -19.03 17.68
N GLN A 603 -24.21 -18.81 17.42
CA GLN A 603 -23.14 -19.60 18.07
C GLN A 603 -23.09 -19.35 19.58
N SER A 604 -23.63 -18.21 20.06
CA SER A 604 -23.64 -17.84 21.48
C SER A 604 -25.01 -17.41 22.01
N THR A 605 -26.03 -17.29 21.13
CA THR A 605 -27.41 -16.99 21.50
C THR A 605 -28.34 -18.17 21.22
N ASN A 606 -29.49 -18.24 21.91
CA ASN A 606 -30.49 -19.30 21.72
C ASN A 606 -31.77 -18.76 21.06
N SER A 607 -32.73 -19.62 20.73
CA SER A 607 -33.96 -19.24 20.02
C SER A 607 -34.90 -18.28 20.77
N GLN A 608 -34.64 -17.97 22.05
CA GLN A 608 -35.36 -16.95 22.81
C GLN A 608 -34.74 -15.55 22.66
N ASP A 609 -33.50 -15.46 22.18
CA ASP A 609 -32.77 -14.21 21.93
C ASP A 609 -33.09 -13.69 20.51
N ASN A 610 -34.33 -13.29 20.28
CA ASN A 610 -34.79 -12.71 18.99
C ASN A 610 -35.04 -11.22 19.12
N ASN A 611 -34.93 -10.48 18.01
CA ASN A 611 -35.30 -9.06 17.91
C ASN A 611 -34.71 -8.16 19.02
N PHE A 612 -33.45 -8.37 19.40
CA PHE A 612 -32.78 -7.56 20.42
C PHE A 612 -31.74 -6.60 19.84
N CYS A 613 -31.26 -6.86 18.62
CA CYS A 613 -30.20 -6.09 17.98
C CYS A 613 -30.77 -5.28 16.80
N ALA A 614 -30.64 -3.96 16.86
CA ALA A 614 -31.04 -3.09 15.75
C ALA A 614 -30.05 -3.25 14.58
N ILE A 615 -30.55 -3.12 13.35
CA ILE A 615 -29.70 -3.00 12.16
C ILE A 615 -30.06 -1.75 11.36
N GLY A 616 -29.09 -1.25 10.61
CA GLY A 616 -29.28 -0.16 9.67
C GLY A 616 -28.22 -0.15 8.57
N SER A 617 -28.44 0.70 7.57
CA SER A 617 -27.47 0.98 6.50
C SER A 617 -27.41 2.47 6.19
N VAL A 618 -26.22 3.04 6.29
CA VAL A 618 -25.89 4.42 5.90
C VAL A 618 -26.14 4.66 4.41
N LYS A 619 -26.13 3.61 3.59
CA LYS A 619 -26.34 3.72 2.14
C LYS A 619 -27.74 4.20 1.79
N THR A 620 -28.70 4.03 2.69
CA THR A 620 -30.05 4.59 2.56
C THR A 620 -30.07 6.13 2.63
N ASN A 621 -29.05 6.74 3.24
CA ASN A 621 -28.90 8.21 3.32
C ASN A 621 -28.02 8.78 2.20
N ILE A 622 -26.89 8.14 1.91
CA ILE A 622 -25.83 8.74 1.07
C ILE A 622 -25.41 7.89 -0.14
N GLY A 623 -26.13 6.79 -0.41
CA GLY A 623 -25.74 5.81 -1.41
C GLY A 623 -24.49 5.00 -1.02
N HIS A 624 -23.97 4.22 -1.95
CA HIS A 624 -22.77 3.41 -1.78
C HIS A 624 -21.52 4.20 -2.20
N LEU A 625 -20.72 4.65 -1.24
CA LEU A 625 -19.50 5.45 -1.50
C LEU A 625 -18.28 4.61 -1.94
N ASP A 626 -18.48 3.55 -2.71
CA ASP A 626 -17.45 2.60 -3.18
C ASP A 626 -16.41 2.22 -2.09
N VAL A 627 -15.11 2.52 -2.28
CA VAL A 627 -14.03 2.18 -1.34
C VAL A 627 -14.20 2.84 0.04
N THR A 628 -14.97 3.93 0.10
CA THR A 628 -15.27 4.73 1.31
C THR A 628 -16.47 4.20 2.09
N ALA A 629 -17.21 3.21 1.57
CA ALA A 629 -18.43 2.72 2.21
C ALA A 629 -18.21 2.17 3.63
N GLY A 630 -17.09 1.47 3.86
CA GLY A 630 -16.75 0.91 5.17
C GLY A 630 -16.52 1.98 6.24
N ILE A 631 -15.74 3.02 5.93
CA ILE A 631 -15.45 4.11 6.88
C ILE A 631 -16.68 4.99 7.14
N ALA A 632 -17.56 5.19 6.15
CA ALA A 632 -18.82 5.89 6.36
C ALA A 632 -19.73 5.17 7.37
N GLY A 633 -19.85 3.84 7.26
CA GLY A 633 -20.57 3.02 8.24
C GLY A 633 -19.90 3.05 9.62
N LEU A 634 -18.56 3.02 9.68
CA LEU A 634 -17.82 3.12 10.94
C LEU A 634 -18.08 4.46 11.62
N ILE A 635 -17.92 5.59 10.91
CA ILE A 635 -18.13 6.94 11.46
C ILE A 635 -19.57 7.10 11.95
N LYS A 636 -20.58 6.68 11.16
CA LYS A 636 -21.99 6.67 11.60
C LYS A 636 -22.16 5.92 12.93
N THR A 637 -21.56 4.75 13.05
CA THR A 637 -21.69 3.90 14.25
C THR A 637 -21.00 4.51 15.46
N VAL A 638 -19.83 5.12 15.27
CA VAL A 638 -19.11 5.84 16.32
C VAL A 638 -19.92 7.05 16.79
N LEU A 639 -20.50 7.83 15.87
CA LEU A 639 -21.37 8.95 16.21
C LEU A 639 -22.64 8.49 16.94
N ALA A 640 -23.23 7.36 16.55
CA ALA A 640 -24.38 6.77 17.23
C ALA A 640 -24.05 6.34 18.67
N LEU A 641 -22.88 5.71 18.90
CA LEU A 641 -22.39 5.36 20.23
C LEU A 641 -22.13 6.62 21.07
N HIS A 642 -21.45 7.61 20.50
CA HIS A 642 -21.09 8.85 21.17
C HIS A 642 -22.34 9.66 21.61
N ASN A 643 -23.32 9.77 20.72
CA ASN A 643 -24.58 10.47 20.99
C ASN A 643 -25.63 9.60 21.69
N LYS A 644 -25.36 8.31 21.89
CA LYS A 644 -26.27 7.33 22.50
C LYS A 644 -27.64 7.33 21.84
N ALA A 645 -27.67 7.35 20.51
CA ALA A 645 -28.89 7.30 19.72
C ALA A 645 -28.65 6.53 18.42
N ILE A 646 -29.61 5.71 18.01
CA ILE A 646 -29.56 4.97 16.74
C ILE A 646 -30.37 5.76 15.70
N PRO A 647 -29.73 6.25 14.62
CA PRO A 647 -30.44 6.98 13.57
C PRO A 647 -31.33 6.05 12.74
N PRO A 648 -32.39 6.60 12.09
CA PRO A 648 -33.25 5.82 11.19
C PRO A 648 -32.48 5.28 9.97
N SER A 649 -32.74 4.04 9.60
CA SER A 649 -32.48 3.51 8.27
C SER A 649 -33.67 3.86 7.37
N LEU A 650 -33.41 4.51 6.23
CA LEU A 650 -34.47 5.06 5.39
C LEU A 650 -35.08 4.00 4.47
N HIS A 651 -36.24 4.34 3.91
CA HIS A 651 -36.94 3.58 2.86
C HIS A 651 -37.37 2.15 3.20
N PHE A 652 -37.47 1.81 4.48
CA PHE A 652 -38.00 0.54 4.95
C PHE A 652 -39.50 0.68 5.32
N LYS A 653 -40.35 -0.02 4.59
CA LYS A 653 -41.81 -0.11 4.78
C LYS A 653 -42.23 -1.54 5.17
N GLU A 654 -41.77 -2.53 4.39
CA GLU A 654 -42.12 -3.94 4.59
C GLU A 654 -40.86 -4.81 4.52
N PRO A 655 -40.69 -5.80 5.40
CA PRO A 655 -39.50 -6.65 5.39
C PRO A 655 -39.42 -7.48 4.11
N ASN A 656 -38.22 -7.61 3.56
CA ASN A 656 -37.96 -8.53 2.46
C ASN A 656 -38.40 -9.96 2.86
N PRO A 657 -39.29 -10.62 2.09
CA PRO A 657 -39.85 -11.93 2.46
C PRO A 657 -38.82 -13.06 2.48
N ASN A 658 -37.64 -12.85 1.90
CA ASN A 658 -36.54 -13.80 1.96
C ASN A 658 -35.71 -13.68 3.26
N ILE A 659 -36.06 -12.75 4.15
CA ILE A 659 -35.40 -12.53 5.44
C ILE A 659 -36.33 -12.96 6.56
N ASP A 660 -35.91 -13.96 7.34
CA ASP A 660 -36.66 -14.44 8.51
C ASP A 660 -36.39 -13.59 9.75
N PHE A 661 -36.81 -12.32 9.71
CA PHE A 661 -36.68 -11.42 10.85
C PHE A 661 -37.30 -11.95 12.16
N PRO A 662 -38.53 -12.52 12.16
CA PRO A 662 -39.16 -13.01 13.39
C PRO A 662 -38.32 -14.02 14.17
N ASN A 663 -37.54 -14.86 13.49
CA ASN A 663 -36.65 -15.85 14.09
C ASN A 663 -35.17 -15.42 14.12
N SER A 664 -34.87 -14.16 13.78
CA SER A 664 -33.53 -13.60 13.83
C SER A 664 -33.29 -12.79 15.12
N PRO A 665 -32.03 -12.57 15.52
CA PRO A 665 -31.66 -11.59 16.54
C PRO A 665 -32.00 -10.14 16.17
N PHE A 666 -32.29 -9.86 14.90
CA PHE A 666 -32.19 -8.54 14.30
C PHE A 666 -33.55 -7.91 13.95
N TYR A 667 -33.62 -6.59 13.97
CA TYR A 667 -34.74 -5.81 13.43
C TYR A 667 -34.24 -4.50 12.83
N VAL A 668 -34.92 -3.97 11.81
CA VAL A 668 -34.54 -2.71 11.16
C VAL A 668 -34.99 -1.52 12.00
N ASN A 669 -34.07 -0.61 12.32
CA ASN A 669 -34.41 0.63 13.04
C ASN A 669 -34.83 1.72 12.04
N THR A 670 -36.09 2.16 12.07
CA THR A 670 -36.66 3.11 11.10
C THR A 670 -36.94 4.51 11.65
N ALA A 671 -36.69 4.72 12.94
CA ALA A 671 -36.87 6.01 13.60
C ALA A 671 -35.64 6.33 14.46
N LEU A 672 -35.41 7.61 14.75
CA LEU A 672 -34.40 7.99 15.72
C LEU A 672 -34.78 7.43 17.10
N THR A 673 -33.96 6.52 17.60
CA THR A 673 -34.24 5.79 18.85
C THR A 673 -33.14 6.08 19.87
N PRO A 674 -33.47 6.52 21.11
CA PRO A 674 -32.50 6.60 22.20
C PRO A 674 -31.84 5.24 22.43
N TRP A 675 -30.51 5.20 22.47
CA TRP A 675 -29.77 3.97 22.65
C TRP A 675 -29.53 3.71 24.13
N GLU A 676 -30.60 3.29 24.80
CA GLU A 676 -30.55 2.98 26.23
C GLU A 676 -29.88 1.62 26.46
N PRO A 677 -28.85 1.54 27.32
CA PRO A 677 -28.14 0.29 27.55
C PRO A 677 -29.01 -0.68 28.35
N LYS A 678 -29.50 -1.73 27.70
CA LYS A 678 -30.02 -2.92 28.40
C LYS A 678 -28.91 -3.66 29.14
N VAL A 679 -27.71 -3.65 28.55
CA VAL A 679 -26.46 -4.16 29.12
C VAL A 679 -25.38 -3.11 28.82
N THR A 680 -24.64 -2.68 29.83
CA THR A 680 -23.48 -1.79 29.66
C THR A 680 -22.20 -2.60 29.55
N PRO A 681 -21.21 -2.16 28.76
CA PRO A 681 -21.23 -0.98 27.87
C PRO A 681 -22.03 -1.19 26.59
N LEU A 682 -22.46 -0.10 25.94
CA LEU A 682 -23.05 -0.13 24.59
C LEU A 682 -22.04 -0.68 23.58
N ARG A 683 -22.51 -1.57 22.69
CA ARG A 683 -21.66 -2.25 21.69
C ARG A 683 -22.36 -2.36 20.34
N ALA A 684 -21.55 -2.27 19.30
CA ALA A 684 -21.99 -2.27 17.92
C ALA A 684 -21.11 -3.16 17.02
N GLY A 685 -21.65 -3.67 15.93
CA GLY A 685 -20.89 -4.25 14.82
C GLY A 685 -20.91 -3.33 13.59
N VAL A 686 -19.87 -3.41 12.75
CA VAL A 686 -19.83 -2.75 11.43
C VAL A 686 -19.32 -3.75 10.39
N SER A 687 -20.12 -3.99 9.35
CA SER A 687 -19.80 -4.92 8.26
C SER A 687 -19.48 -4.18 6.96
N SER A 688 -18.47 -4.65 6.21
CA SER A 688 -18.29 -4.26 4.81
C SER A 688 -17.76 -5.42 3.96
N PHE A 689 -18.42 -5.68 2.84
CA PHE A 689 -18.14 -6.83 1.99
C PHE A 689 -17.76 -6.35 0.58
N GLY A 690 -16.53 -6.69 0.17
CA GLY A 690 -15.98 -6.25 -1.11
C GLY A 690 -16.42 -7.15 -2.26
N MET A 691 -16.71 -6.54 -3.41
CA MET A 691 -16.87 -7.29 -4.66
C MET A 691 -15.59 -8.09 -4.95
N GLY A 692 -15.71 -9.39 -5.19
CA GLY A 692 -14.57 -10.32 -5.25
C GLY A 692 -14.40 -11.18 -3.99
N GLY A 693 -15.08 -10.83 -2.90
CA GLY A 693 -15.29 -11.69 -1.73
C GLY A 693 -14.43 -11.37 -0.51
N THR A 694 -13.73 -10.24 -0.47
CA THR A 694 -13.01 -9.83 0.75
C THR A 694 -13.97 -9.22 1.76
N ASN A 695 -14.17 -9.90 2.88
CA ASN A 695 -15.08 -9.46 3.94
C ASN A 695 -14.32 -8.80 5.08
N ALA A 696 -14.94 -7.81 5.71
CA ALA A 696 -14.42 -7.17 6.91
C ALA A 696 -15.55 -6.95 7.93
N HIS A 697 -15.28 -7.23 9.20
CA HIS A 697 -16.18 -6.92 10.31
C HIS A 697 -15.41 -6.30 11.47
N VAL A 698 -15.98 -5.27 12.10
CA VAL A 698 -15.41 -4.55 13.25
C VAL A 698 -16.42 -4.52 14.39
N VAL A 699 -15.95 -4.79 15.61
CA VAL A 699 -16.73 -4.71 16.85
C VAL A 699 -16.31 -3.47 17.64
N LEU A 700 -17.28 -2.61 17.92
CA LEU A 700 -17.13 -1.37 18.66
C LEU A 700 -17.78 -1.45 20.05
N GLU A 701 -17.24 -0.66 20.97
CA GLU A 701 -17.75 -0.42 22.32
C GLU A 701 -17.76 1.10 22.59
N GLU A 702 -18.73 1.60 23.36
CA GLU A 702 -18.75 3.01 23.76
C GLU A 702 -17.45 3.40 24.49
N ALA A 703 -17.12 4.69 24.44
CA ALA A 703 -15.93 5.20 25.11
C ALA A 703 -15.95 4.87 26.62
N PRO A 704 -14.79 4.53 27.23
CA PRO A 704 -14.73 4.31 28.66
C PRO A 704 -15.17 5.56 29.41
N LYS A 705 -15.88 5.38 30.53
CA LYS A 705 -16.28 6.50 31.39
C LYS A 705 -15.01 7.25 31.82
N GLN A 706 -14.88 8.52 31.42
CA GLN A 706 -13.80 9.36 31.90
C GLN A 706 -13.96 9.51 33.42
N VAL A 707 -12.93 9.10 34.17
CA VAL A 707 -12.86 9.39 35.61
C VAL A 707 -12.72 10.90 35.72
N GLU A 708 -13.74 11.58 36.27
CA GLU A 708 -13.64 13.01 36.57
C GLU A 708 -12.34 13.26 37.32
N ARG A 709 -11.41 14.00 36.71
CA ARG A 709 -10.28 14.56 37.46
C ARG A 709 -10.90 15.48 38.50
N ARG A 710 -10.82 15.08 39.78
CA ARG A 710 -11.09 16.00 40.89
C ARG A 710 -10.33 17.28 40.59
N SER A 711 -11.06 18.39 40.48
CA SER A 711 -10.48 19.73 40.37
C SER A 711 -9.36 19.85 41.39
N PRO A 712 -8.19 20.44 41.04
CA PRO A 712 -7.13 20.63 42.01
C PRO A 712 -7.72 21.33 43.23
N LEU A 713 -7.64 20.67 44.38
CA LEU A 713 -8.10 21.20 45.66
C LEU A 713 -7.54 22.62 45.79
N THR A 714 -8.43 23.60 45.88
CA THR A 714 -8.07 24.94 46.32
C THR A 714 -7.25 24.78 47.60
N PRO A 715 -6.05 25.38 47.73
CA PRO A 715 -5.24 25.18 48.91
C PRO A 715 -6.03 25.62 50.15
N LEU A 716 -6.36 24.67 51.02
CA LEU A 716 -6.82 24.91 52.38
C LEU A 716 -5.65 25.56 53.13
N ASN A 717 -5.66 26.89 53.20
CA ASN A 717 -4.75 27.61 54.06
C ASN A 717 -5.28 27.54 55.50
N GLN A 718 -4.99 26.43 56.18
CA GLN A 718 -5.03 26.37 57.64
C GLN A 718 -3.62 26.64 58.16
N GLY A 719 -3.51 27.71 58.93
CA GLY A 719 -2.28 28.09 59.63
C GLY A 719 -2.57 29.22 60.60
N GLY A 720 -3.40 28.95 61.61
CA GLY A 720 -3.43 29.77 62.80
C GLY A 720 -2.12 29.59 63.56
N ASN A 721 -1.47 30.70 63.92
CA ASN A 721 -0.66 30.76 65.12
C ASN A 721 -0.69 32.19 65.70
N SER A 722 -0.69 32.18 67.02
CA SER A 722 -1.05 33.23 67.95
C SER A 722 0.09 34.21 68.28
N GLU A 723 -0.33 35.30 68.93
CA GLU A 723 0.41 36.19 69.86
C GLU A 723 1.16 37.43 69.32
N ALA A 724 0.45 38.56 69.48
CA ALA A 724 0.80 39.78 70.23
C ALA A 724 2.15 40.49 69.99
N SER A 725 2.08 41.74 69.53
CA SER A 725 2.67 42.90 70.25
C SER A 725 2.29 44.25 69.63
N HIS A 726 2.27 45.26 70.50
CA HIS A 726 1.81 46.64 70.37
C HIS A 726 2.51 47.54 69.33
N GLY A 727 1.80 48.59 68.88
CA GLY A 727 2.42 49.86 68.43
C GLY A 727 1.58 50.73 67.48
N PHE A 728 0.99 51.80 68.02
CA PHE A 728 0.36 52.96 67.32
C PHE A 728 1.42 53.90 66.62
N PRO A 729 1.09 55.06 66.00
CA PRO A 729 0.60 55.32 64.63
C PRO A 729 1.45 56.44 63.91
N LEU A 730 0.89 57.13 62.88
CA LEU A 730 1.34 58.40 62.21
C LEU A 730 2.26 58.23 60.98
N ALA A 731 2.25 59.06 59.91
CA ALA A 731 1.39 60.14 59.43
C ALA A 731 1.77 60.54 57.98
N LYS A 732 0.78 61.05 57.23
CA LYS A 732 0.77 62.18 56.26
C LYS A 732 1.85 62.33 55.18
N GLY A 733 1.36 62.46 53.93
CA GLY A 733 1.93 63.32 52.89
C GLY A 733 1.02 63.39 51.64
N GLY A 734 0.32 64.52 51.44
CA GLY A 734 -0.49 64.81 50.23
C GLY A 734 0.39 65.02 48.98
N ILE A 735 -0.15 65.13 47.76
CA ILE A 735 -0.96 66.27 47.26
C ILE A 735 -1.60 65.91 45.89
N SER A 736 -2.88 66.34 45.71
CA SER A 736 -3.68 66.70 44.50
C SER A 736 -3.75 65.75 43.28
N GLU A 737 -4.92 65.18 42.94
CA GLU A 737 -6.05 65.77 42.15
C GLU A 737 -5.70 66.04 40.67
N ALA A 738 -6.52 65.72 39.65
CA ALA A 738 -7.85 65.12 39.58
C ALA A 738 -8.19 64.71 38.13
N SER A 739 -9.17 63.78 38.01
CA SER A 739 -10.36 63.76 37.10
C SER A 739 -10.18 63.86 35.57
N HIS A 740 -11.00 63.31 34.66
CA HIS A 740 -12.21 62.47 34.55
C HIS A 740 -12.25 62.09 33.03
N GLY A 741 -12.95 61.10 32.49
CA GLY A 741 -13.97 60.18 32.97
C GLY A 741 -14.37 59.22 31.83
N PHE A 742 -14.81 58.03 32.22
CA PHE A 742 -15.77 57.17 31.49
C PHE A 742 -17.19 57.84 31.56
N PRO A 743 -18.31 57.34 30.97
CA PRO A 743 -18.58 55.93 30.65
C PRO A 743 -19.62 55.56 29.54
N LEU A 744 -19.59 54.27 29.14
CA LEU A 744 -20.68 53.27 29.03
C LEU A 744 -22.00 53.44 28.22
N LEU A 745 -22.38 52.29 27.62
CA LEU A 745 -23.69 51.58 27.59
C LEU A 745 -24.69 51.74 26.41
N ASN A 746 -24.78 50.66 25.61
CA ASN A 746 -25.90 49.67 25.52
C ASN A 746 -27.16 49.87 24.64
N LYS A 747 -27.67 48.70 24.22
CA LYS A 747 -28.98 48.31 23.61
C LYS A 747 -29.10 48.54 22.08
N GLY A 748 -29.65 47.65 21.25
CA GLY A 748 -30.41 46.40 21.42
C GLY A 748 -31.52 46.33 20.34
N GLY A 749 -31.82 45.14 19.80
CA GLY A 749 -33.14 44.84 19.19
C GLY A 749 -33.22 44.50 17.70
N ASN A 750 -33.53 43.22 17.43
CA ASN A 750 -34.47 42.63 16.44
C ASN A 750 -34.88 43.41 15.18
N SER A 751 -34.82 42.76 14.00
CA SER A 751 -35.95 42.01 13.38
C SER A 751 -35.79 41.85 11.85
N GLU A 752 -35.88 40.59 11.42
CA GLU A 752 -36.59 40.05 10.23
C GLU A 752 -36.78 40.82 8.91
N ALA A 753 -36.45 40.06 7.84
CA ALA A 753 -37.27 39.79 6.64
C ALA A 753 -37.22 40.71 5.40
N SER A 754 -36.74 40.06 4.32
CA SER A 754 -37.41 39.80 3.03
C SER A 754 -37.36 40.79 1.87
N HIS A 755 -37.00 40.20 0.71
CA HIS A 755 -37.30 40.56 -0.70
C HIS A 755 -36.68 41.87 -1.23
N GLY A 756 -36.10 41.97 -2.43
CA GLY A 756 -36.05 41.10 -3.61
C GLY A 756 -35.92 42.01 -4.85
N PHE A 757 -34.99 41.67 -5.77
CA PHE A 757 -34.86 42.12 -7.18
C PHE A 757 -34.41 43.57 -7.50
N PRO A 758 -33.93 43.88 -8.74
CA PRO A 758 -33.12 43.10 -9.69
C PRO A 758 -32.02 43.88 -10.48
N LEU A 759 -31.14 43.10 -11.14
CA LEU A 759 -30.58 43.22 -12.51
C LEU A 759 -29.70 44.40 -13.00
N LEU A 760 -28.60 43.97 -13.65
CA LEU A 760 -27.92 44.48 -14.88
C LEU A 760 -26.83 45.57 -14.78
N ASN A 761 -25.57 45.15 -14.93
CA ASN A 761 -24.80 45.25 -16.21
C ASN A 761 -23.40 44.63 -16.01
N LYS A 762 -23.09 43.50 -16.65
CA LYS A 762 -22.30 43.39 -17.90
C LYS A 762 -21.08 44.32 -17.96
N LEU A 763 -19.89 43.74 -17.89
CA LEU A 763 -18.77 44.12 -18.77
C LEU A 763 -17.80 42.94 -18.94
N SER A 764 -17.77 42.47 -20.19
CA SER A 764 -16.84 41.51 -20.77
C SER A 764 -15.50 42.21 -21.03
N ILE A 765 -14.37 41.57 -20.70
CA ILE A 765 -13.10 41.81 -21.38
C ILE A 765 -12.46 40.46 -21.69
N ARG A 766 -12.30 40.22 -23.00
CA ARG A 766 -11.59 39.10 -23.61
C ARG A 766 -10.48 39.70 -24.49
N GLN A 767 -9.44 38.90 -24.72
CA GLN A 767 -8.31 39.05 -25.66
C GLN A 767 -7.11 39.83 -25.11
N LYS A 768 -5.88 39.32 -25.20
CA LYS A 768 -5.28 38.53 -26.31
C LYS A 768 -4.66 37.20 -25.91
#